data_AF-A0A2E7MFX0-F1
#
_entry.id   AF-A0A2E7MFX0-F1
#
_cell.length_a   1.000
_cell.length_b   1.000
_cell.length_c   1.000
_cell.angle_alpha   90.00
_cell.angle_beta   90.00
_cell.angle_gamma   90.00
#
_symmetry.space_group_name_H-M   'P 1'
#
loop_
_entity.id
_entity.type
_entity.pdbx_description
1 polymer ?
#
loop_
_entity_poly.entity_id
_entity_poly.type
_entity_poly.pdbx_seq_one_letter_code
_entity_poly.pdbx_strand_id
1 'polypeptide(L)'
;MIWDGFRSLVAGRRSDWVLLALVAVYLVQFALLFFVPGGRIADEELHSPTVAALLAAGHPFDLPRLQYTPFCGGCTAETLLALPLFSVLGPSLAAWRLIPLAFGLAILVLSYRIVCRAEGVGAAAITGLCLVLAPPFFRECGIVAFGSHFEVLALVLAAMIPWSNLFERTRARDAFTLGLLLGLAFWFSYTSAFAAPVLLGSLFLCRWRSLMQSGGLAVLGALALGCLVGIIPLVSTQMALRSAHLVAEGSFLSVYGRDAFDLITGSPGLGARIMTLVGPSYWASIFNPTFGPDNAIPSLVYALLQAGWVALALGIGWRSVRGAAEANQSKELSSTAPIPLVASLLTLSYALLFVLMAPYRGEVPPPPPVPANGLRYLVPLVPLVALCAGPAVMRGLRAGQRLRAFTAVALLAFLTPGAIAAVDSVEVRWLSSEPLYRPAIDVTTVLGRTRWDAPSVSELAATGAVDQPLSSAPRHRFARRAHLHAYGEALAQRVTPNVTAGELQGVLRAIEALPEDEGLVLYEAIVRGLAPVIPAPPWEPPSGPFGQLVSAALAPDTGDAYRQLWRAALNRGRDPFWDLHLRLTQGKPLPAAWLDSRIEDARLEAFCWTLGAMTGVAFRQAQDPHFEMTESLRVRNAIPERHRVVFAEGLGQSLGRRWGYSHRRYDELLGHLGDPQEQEVFSQAFAQGARATFLFPVALD
;
A
#
# COMPACT_ATOMS: atom_id res chain seq x y z
N MET A 1 -26.38 25.01 -8.61
CA MET A 1 -25.97 24.18 -7.44
C MET A 1 -24.50 24.34 -7.05
N ILE A 2 -23.50 24.00 -7.88
CA ILE A 2 -22.06 24.23 -7.56
C ILE A 2 -21.76 25.75 -7.45
N TRP A 3 -22.30 26.55 -8.36
CA TRP A 3 -22.13 28.01 -8.39
C TRP A 3 -22.79 28.74 -7.20
N ASP A 4 -23.96 28.26 -6.74
CA ASP A 4 -24.65 28.81 -5.56
C ASP A 4 -23.93 28.46 -4.25
N GLY A 5 -23.29 27.28 -4.20
CA GLY A 5 -22.37 26.90 -3.14
C GLY A 5 -21.19 27.86 -3.04
N PHE A 6 -20.59 28.22 -4.19
CA PHE A 6 -19.47 29.17 -4.27
C PHE A 6 -19.88 30.61 -3.87
N ARG A 7 -21.06 31.08 -4.29
CA ARG A 7 -21.59 32.39 -3.83
C ARG A 7 -21.86 32.42 -2.33
N SER A 8 -22.34 31.34 -1.73
CA SER A 8 -22.53 31.25 -0.27
C SER A 8 -21.22 31.26 0.53
N LEU A 9 -20.13 30.78 -0.09
CA LEU A 9 -18.75 30.85 0.41
C LEU A 9 -18.20 32.28 0.39
N VAL A 10 -18.50 33.05 -0.66
CA VAL A 10 -18.06 34.45 -0.82
C VAL A 10 -18.86 35.42 0.06
N ALA A 11 -20.13 35.13 0.36
CA ALA A 11 -20.95 35.87 1.34
C ALA A 11 -20.57 35.57 2.81
N GLY A 12 -19.28 35.25 3.04
CA GLY A 12 -18.75 34.30 4.01
C GLY A 12 -19.40 34.26 5.39
N ARG A 13 -20.03 33.12 5.69
CA ARG A 13 -20.33 32.77 7.09
C ARG A 13 -19.01 32.50 7.79
N ARG A 14 -18.88 32.94 9.04
CA ARG A 14 -17.69 32.69 9.89
C ARG A 14 -17.25 31.21 9.89
N SER A 15 -18.18 30.27 9.72
CA SER A 15 -17.91 28.84 9.59
C SER A 15 -17.04 28.47 8.39
N ASP A 16 -17.17 29.15 7.26
CA ASP A 16 -16.49 28.76 6.03
C ASP A 16 -15.02 29.21 6.05
N TRP A 17 -14.72 30.38 6.63
CA TRP A 17 -13.35 30.84 6.84
C TRP A 17 -12.54 29.92 7.75
N VAL A 18 -13.15 29.44 8.85
CA VAL A 18 -12.49 28.48 9.75
C VAL A 18 -12.19 27.17 9.01
N LEU A 19 -13.13 26.66 8.21
CA LEU A 19 -12.91 25.46 7.41
C LEU A 19 -11.81 25.66 6.37
N LEU A 20 -11.79 26.80 5.67
CA LEU A 20 -10.75 27.12 4.69
C LEU A 20 -9.37 27.19 5.35
N ALA A 21 -9.26 27.79 6.54
CA ALA A 21 -8.01 27.82 7.30
C ALA A 21 -7.54 26.40 7.67
N LEU A 22 -8.45 25.54 8.14
CA LEU A 22 -8.13 24.14 8.45
C LEU A 22 -7.70 23.36 7.20
N VAL A 23 -8.38 23.55 6.08
CA VAL A 23 -8.01 22.95 4.79
C VAL A 23 -6.63 23.43 4.34
N ALA A 24 -6.34 24.72 4.46
CA ALA A 24 -5.03 25.26 4.13
C ALA A 24 -3.91 24.64 4.99
N VAL A 25 -4.14 24.52 6.31
CA VAL A 25 -3.20 23.83 7.21
C VAL A 25 -3.00 22.37 6.81
N TYR A 26 -4.08 21.65 6.50
CA TYR A 26 -4.00 20.27 6.04
C TYR A 26 -3.22 20.13 4.73
N LEU A 27 -3.46 21.02 3.75
CA LEU A 27 -2.74 21.05 2.48
C LEU A 27 -1.26 21.34 2.66
N VAL A 28 -0.90 22.29 3.53
CA VAL A 28 0.50 22.58 3.87
C VAL A 28 1.15 21.35 4.50
N GLN A 29 0.50 20.69 5.46
CA GLN A 29 1.03 19.47 6.06
C GLN A 29 1.16 18.33 5.05
N PHE A 30 0.17 18.15 4.18
CA PHE A 30 0.22 17.16 3.11
C PHE A 30 1.40 17.45 2.18
N ALA A 31 1.57 18.70 1.75
CA ALA A 31 2.69 19.13 0.91
C ALA A 31 4.03 18.90 1.61
N LEU A 32 4.15 19.26 2.89
CA LEU A 32 5.36 19.00 3.68
C LEU A 32 5.66 17.51 3.75
N LEU A 33 4.67 16.66 4.03
CA LEU A 33 4.88 15.20 4.09
C LEU A 33 5.14 14.58 2.72
N PHE A 34 4.60 15.16 1.65
CA PHE A 34 4.74 14.69 0.28
C PHE A 34 6.10 15.07 -0.33
N PHE A 35 6.55 16.30 -0.12
CA PHE A 35 7.81 16.81 -0.67
C PHE A 35 9.03 16.53 0.22
N VAL A 36 8.84 15.95 1.41
CA VAL A 36 9.96 15.47 2.23
C VAL A 36 10.66 14.31 1.51
N PRO A 37 11.97 14.44 1.19
CA PRO A 37 12.76 13.34 0.67
C PRO A 37 12.68 12.14 1.63
N GLY A 38 12.39 10.94 1.09
CA GLY A 38 12.21 9.73 1.89
C GLY A 38 10.76 9.43 2.32
N GLY A 39 9.77 10.11 1.76
CA GLY A 39 8.35 9.76 1.92
C GLY A 39 8.11 8.27 1.66
N ARG A 40 7.55 7.56 2.65
CA ARG A 40 7.37 6.10 2.59
C ARG A 40 6.33 5.74 1.53
N ILE A 41 6.72 4.84 0.63
CA ILE A 41 5.80 4.14 -0.27
C ILE A 41 5.64 2.72 0.27
N ALA A 42 4.41 2.30 0.51
CA ALA A 42 4.16 0.92 0.92
C ALA A 42 4.18 0.00 -0.32
N ASP A 43 4.78 -1.19 -0.20
CA ASP A 43 4.78 -2.17 -1.31
C ASP A 43 3.36 -2.46 -1.82
N GLU A 44 2.35 -2.45 -0.93
CA GLU A 44 0.94 -2.64 -1.29
C GLU A 44 0.32 -1.42 -1.99
N GLU A 45 0.78 -0.21 -1.68
CA GLU A 45 0.27 1.04 -2.26
C GLU A 45 0.55 1.11 -3.76
N LEU A 46 1.70 0.59 -4.22
CA LEU A 46 2.11 0.72 -5.61
C LEU A 46 1.26 -0.10 -6.58
N HIS A 47 0.40 -1.00 -6.10
CA HIS A 47 -0.36 -1.91 -6.96
C HIS A 47 -1.35 -1.13 -7.80
N SER A 48 -2.19 -0.33 -7.13
CA SER A 48 -3.22 0.49 -7.75
C SER A 48 -2.68 1.48 -8.81
N PRO A 49 -1.64 2.30 -8.56
CA PRO A 49 -1.08 3.18 -9.58
C PRO A 49 -0.40 2.40 -10.70
N THR A 50 0.24 1.26 -10.43
CA THR A 50 0.84 0.44 -11.50
C THR A 50 -0.24 -0.03 -12.47
N VAL A 51 -1.34 -0.57 -11.94
CA VAL A 51 -2.47 -1.02 -12.76
C VAL A 51 -3.12 0.16 -13.50
N ALA A 52 -3.30 1.30 -12.84
CA ALA A 52 -3.87 2.49 -13.48
C ALA A 52 -3.01 3.00 -14.63
N ALA A 53 -1.67 2.95 -14.50
CA ALA A 53 -0.75 3.31 -15.56
C ALA A 53 -0.83 2.36 -16.76
N LEU A 54 -1.05 1.05 -16.55
CA LEU A 54 -1.23 0.09 -17.64
C LEU A 54 -2.55 0.37 -18.38
N LEU A 55 -3.64 0.59 -17.64
CA LEU A 55 -4.94 0.95 -18.20
C LEU A 55 -4.86 2.26 -19.00
N ALA A 56 -4.20 3.29 -18.45
CA ALA A 56 -4.00 4.56 -19.13
C ALA A 56 -3.17 4.44 -20.42
N ALA A 57 -2.30 3.42 -20.49
CA ALA A 57 -1.52 3.12 -21.68
C ALA A 57 -2.22 2.20 -22.68
N GLY A 58 -3.51 1.90 -22.49
CA GLY A 58 -4.30 1.12 -23.44
C GLY A 58 -4.17 -0.40 -23.28
N HIS A 59 -3.71 -0.88 -22.12
CA HIS A 59 -3.78 -2.30 -21.78
C HIS A 59 -5.06 -2.56 -20.97
N PRO A 60 -6.18 -2.94 -21.61
CA PRO A 60 -7.39 -3.28 -20.87
C PRO A 60 -7.15 -4.57 -20.08
N PHE A 61 -7.46 -4.55 -18.79
CA PHE A 61 -7.52 -5.76 -17.97
C PHE A 61 -8.96 -6.08 -17.61
N ASP A 62 -9.19 -7.32 -17.18
CA ASP A 62 -10.39 -7.67 -16.43
C ASP A 62 -10.39 -6.90 -15.10
N LEU A 63 -10.99 -5.70 -15.08
CA LEU A 63 -11.06 -4.78 -13.93
C LEU A 63 -11.39 -5.48 -12.60
N PRO A 64 -12.41 -6.35 -12.53
CA PRO A 64 -12.66 -7.22 -11.39
C PRO A 64 -11.45 -8.02 -10.87
N ARG A 65 -10.55 -8.50 -11.73
CA ARG A 65 -9.37 -9.28 -11.34
C ARG A 65 -8.18 -8.43 -10.85
N LEU A 66 -8.29 -7.11 -10.95
CA LEU A 66 -7.21 -6.18 -10.56
C LEU A 66 -7.14 -5.96 -9.04
N GLN A 67 -8.06 -6.53 -8.27
CA GLN A 67 -8.09 -6.36 -6.82
C GLN A 67 -6.84 -6.98 -6.17
N TYR A 68 -6.06 -6.17 -5.44
CA TYR A 68 -4.82 -6.61 -4.79
C TYR A 68 -5.04 -7.77 -3.82
N THR A 69 -6.11 -7.71 -3.03
CA THR A 69 -6.57 -8.79 -2.14
C THR A 69 -8.09 -8.92 -2.22
N PRO A 70 -8.68 -10.11 -2.04
CA PRO A 70 -10.13 -10.33 -2.20
C PRO A 70 -11.04 -9.49 -1.30
N PHE A 71 -10.53 -8.96 -0.18
CA PHE A 71 -11.30 -8.17 0.80
C PHE A 71 -11.09 -6.65 0.69
N CYS A 72 -10.30 -6.18 -0.28
CA CYS A 72 -9.90 -4.79 -0.44
C CYS A 72 -10.29 -4.23 -1.82
N GLY A 73 -11.59 -3.97 -2.04
CA GLY A 73 -12.09 -3.41 -3.30
C GLY A 73 -11.63 -1.97 -3.57
N GLY A 74 -11.19 -1.27 -2.52
CA GLY A 74 -10.70 0.09 -2.65
C GLY A 74 -9.45 0.22 -3.50
N CYS A 75 -8.59 -0.81 -3.59
CA CYS A 75 -7.46 -0.78 -4.52
C CYS A 75 -7.94 -0.65 -5.97
N THR A 76 -9.01 -1.37 -6.33
CA THR A 76 -9.66 -1.25 -7.64
C THR A 76 -10.29 0.12 -7.80
N ALA A 77 -10.97 0.63 -6.78
CA ALA A 77 -11.57 1.96 -6.83
C ALA A 77 -10.53 3.06 -7.05
N GLU A 78 -9.42 3.03 -6.33
CA GLU A 78 -8.33 4.00 -6.50
C GLU A 78 -7.65 3.87 -7.87
N THR A 79 -7.50 2.65 -8.38
CA THR A 79 -7.03 2.42 -9.77
C THR A 79 -7.92 3.16 -10.77
N LEU A 80 -9.25 3.05 -10.61
CA LEU A 80 -10.21 3.73 -11.47
C LEU A 80 -10.21 5.26 -11.27
N LEU A 81 -9.93 5.74 -10.06
CA LEU A 81 -9.75 7.17 -9.79
C LEU A 81 -8.44 7.72 -10.35
N ALA A 82 -7.38 6.91 -10.37
CA ALA A 82 -6.07 7.27 -10.91
C ALA A 82 -6.05 7.32 -12.43
N LEU A 83 -6.83 6.45 -13.09
CA LEU A 83 -6.90 6.38 -14.55
C LEU A 83 -7.13 7.74 -15.24
N PRO A 84 -8.17 8.54 -14.89
CA PRO A 84 -8.34 9.86 -15.49
C PRO A 84 -7.22 10.83 -15.12
N LEU A 85 -6.67 10.75 -13.89
CA LEU A 85 -5.55 11.59 -13.47
C LEU A 85 -4.30 11.32 -14.31
N PHE A 86 -3.98 10.04 -14.54
CA PHE A 86 -2.84 9.62 -15.35
C PHE A 86 -3.04 9.88 -16.83
N SER A 87 -4.27 9.83 -17.33
CA SER A 87 -4.59 10.20 -18.70
C SER A 87 -4.33 11.69 -18.97
N VAL A 88 -4.57 12.55 -17.98
CA VAL A 88 -4.40 14.02 -18.12
C VAL A 88 -2.98 14.47 -17.75
N LEU A 89 -2.47 14.04 -16.59
CA LEU A 89 -1.20 14.51 -16.01
C LEU A 89 -0.01 13.60 -16.35
N GLY A 90 -0.27 12.44 -16.96
CA GLY A 90 0.71 11.36 -17.07
C GLY A 90 0.82 10.54 -15.78
N PRO A 91 1.25 9.27 -15.88
CA PRO A 91 1.59 8.47 -14.69
C PRO A 91 2.69 9.17 -13.88
N SER A 92 2.37 9.56 -12.64
CA SER A 92 3.34 10.08 -11.69
C SER A 92 2.88 9.81 -10.24
N LEU A 93 3.84 9.71 -9.31
CA LEU A 93 3.51 9.60 -7.89
C LEU A 93 2.74 10.83 -7.40
N ALA A 94 3.07 12.03 -7.92
CA ALA A 94 2.35 13.26 -7.60
C ALA A 94 0.86 13.18 -8.00
N ALA A 95 0.57 12.73 -9.23
CA ALA A 95 -0.81 12.54 -9.68
C ALA A 95 -1.54 11.48 -8.85
N TRP A 96 -0.87 10.37 -8.50
CA TRP A 96 -1.43 9.33 -7.63
C TRP A 96 -1.82 9.86 -6.25
N ARG A 97 -0.94 10.67 -5.64
CA ARG A 97 -1.12 11.21 -4.28
C ARG A 97 -2.26 12.23 -4.17
N LEU A 98 -2.81 12.71 -5.30
CA LEU A 98 -4.06 13.48 -5.29
C LEU A 98 -5.27 12.67 -4.79
N ILE A 99 -5.24 11.35 -4.91
CA ILE A 99 -6.32 10.47 -4.44
C ILE A 99 -6.38 10.41 -2.91
N PRO A 100 -5.31 9.99 -2.18
CA PRO A 100 -5.36 9.98 -0.72
C PRO A 100 -5.52 11.41 -0.15
N LEU A 101 -5.00 12.44 -0.84
CA LEU A 101 -5.28 13.84 -0.50
C LEU A 101 -6.79 14.15 -0.54
N ALA A 102 -7.48 13.73 -1.59
CA ALA A 102 -8.91 13.97 -1.74
C ALA A 102 -9.72 13.28 -0.63
N PHE A 103 -9.36 12.04 -0.28
CA PHE A 103 -9.99 11.31 0.84
C PHE A 103 -9.71 11.99 2.18
N GLY A 104 -8.49 12.48 2.41
CA GLY A 104 -8.12 13.18 3.64
C GLY A 104 -8.85 14.51 3.80
N LEU A 105 -8.96 15.27 2.71
CA LEU A 105 -9.79 16.48 2.65
C LEU A 105 -11.27 16.15 2.91
N ALA A 106 -11.78 15.04 2.35
CA ALA A 106 -13.15 14.60 2.60
C ALA A 106 -13.37 14.29 4.09
N ILE A 107 -12.46 13.55 4.74
CA ILE A 107 -12.54 13.26 6.19
C ILE A 107 -12.61 14.56 7.01
N LEU A 108 -11.72 15.51 6.73
CA LEU A 108 -11.68 16.81 7.42
C LEU A 108 -12.98 17.61 7.21
N VAL A 109 -13.40 17.77 5.96
CA VAL A 109 -14.57 18.57 5.60
C VAL A 109 -15.85 17.95 6.14
N LEU A 110 -16.03 16.64 5.97
CA LEU A 110 -17.22 15.92 6.45
C LEU A 110 -17.30 15.96 7.97
N SER A 111 -16.20 15.69 8.68
CA SER A 111 -16.17 15.77 10.15
C SER A 111 -16.52 17.17 10.65
N TYR A 112 -15.91 18.20 10.05
CA TYR A 112 -16.22 19.60 10.37
C TYR A 112 -17.69 19.93 10.13
N ARG A 113 -18.25 19.55 8.97
CA ARG A 113 -19.65 19.86 8.61
C ARG A 113 -20.65 19.13 9.51
N ILE A 114 -20.40 17.86 9.83
CA ILE A 114 -21.22 17.06 10.77
C ILE A 114 -21.29 17.75 12.14
N VAL A 115 -20.13 18.10 12.71
CA VAL A 115 -20.07 18.76 14.02
C VAL A 115 -20.59 20.19 13.96
N CYS A 116 -20.30 20.94 12.89
CA CYS A 116 -20.76 22.32 12.74
C CYS A 116 -22.28 22.40 12.69
N ARG A 117 -22.93 21.43 12.02
CA ARG A 117 -24.40 21.34 11.98
C ARG A 117 -24.98 21.02 13.34
N ALA A 118 -24.36 20.10 14.10
CA ALA A 118 -24.90 19.61 15.36
C ALA A 118 -24.60 20.53 16.57
N GLU A 119 -23.39 21.08 16.65
CA GLU A 119 -22.86 21.72 17.87
C GLU A 119 -22.32 23.15 17.63
N GLY A 120 -22.30 23.57 16.37
CA GLY A 120 -21.85 24.89 15.93
C GLY A 120 -20.36 24.97 15.59
N VAL A 121 -19.96 26.15 15.11
CA VAL A 121 -18.62 26.42 14.54
C VAL A 121 -17.48 26.17 15.53
N GLY A 122 -17.66 26.50 16.81
CA GLY A 122 -16.61 26.33 17.82
C GLY A 122 -16.23 24.87 18.06
N ALA A 123 -17.22 23.98 18.20
CA ALA A 123 -17.00 22.54 18.34
C ALA A 123 -16.37 21.97 17.06
N ALA A 124 -16.84 22.41 15.89
CA ALA A 124 -16.31 21.97 14.60
C ALA A 124 -14.86 22.40 14.38
N ALA A 125 -14.50 23.62 14.80
CA ALA A 125 -13.13 24.11 14.76
C ALA A 125 -12.21 23.23 15.59
N ILE A 126 -12.62 22.85 16.81
CA ILE A 126 -11.84 21.95 17.68
C ILE A 126 -11.70 20.56 17.04
N THR A 127 -12.79 19.99 16.50
CA THR A 127 -12.73 18.71 15.77
C THR A 127 -11.76 18.79 14.59
N GLY A 128 -11.82 19.86 13.79
CA GLY A 128 -10.89 20.06 12.67
C GLY A 128 -9.45 20.24 13.12
N LEU A 129 -9.21 20.98 14.21
CA LEU A 129 -7.89 21.11 14.83
C LEU A 129 -7.33 19.76 15.26
N CYS A 130 -8.13 18.89 15.88
CA CYS A 130 -7.72 17.53 16.23
C CYS A 130 -7.30 16.70 15.01
N LEU A 131 -7.92 16.94 13.84
CA LEU A 131 -7.61 16.21 12.61
C LEU A 131 -6.37 16.72 11.89
N VAL A 132 -6.18 18.04 11.81
CA VAL A 132 -4.96 18.60 11.22
C VAL A 132 -3.77 18.41 12.16
N LEU A 133 -3.98 18.39 13.48
CA LEU A 133 -2.91 18.06 14.44
C LEU A 133 -2.85 16.57 14.76
N ALA A 134 -3.45 15.71 13.93
CA ALA A 134 -3.53 14.28 14.20
C ALA A 134 -2.14 13.63 14.37
N PRO A 135 -2.08 12.48 15.08
CA PRO A 135 -0.84 11.74 15.27
C PRO A 135 -0.09 11.43 13.95
N PRO A 136 1.24 11.26 13.96
CA PRO A 136 2.04 11.05 12.75
C PRO A 136 1.54 9.89 11.89
N PHE A 137 1.21 8.75 12.50
CA PHE A 137 0.73 7.59 11.76
C PHE A 137 -0.55 7.88 10.95
N PHE A 138 -1.46 8.72 11.47
CA PHE A 138 -2.69 9.08 10.76
C PHE A 138 -2.38 9.96 9.56
N ARG A 139 -1.46 10.92 9.72
CA ARG A 139 -1.00 11.79 8.63
C ARG A 139 -0.22 11.01 7.57
N GLU A 140 0.65 10.08 7.99
CA GLU A 140 1.35 9.15 7.11
C GLU A 140 0.37 8.25 6.35
N CYS A 141 -0.64 7.69 7.01
CA CYS A 141 -1.69 6.94 6.33
C CYS A 141 -2.52 7.83 5.39
N GLY A 142 -2.70 9.11 5.72
CA GLY A 142 -3.44 10.06 4.88
C GLY A 142 -2.69 10.51 3.62
N ILE A 143 -1.39 10.25 3.52
CA ILE A 143 -0.65 10.41 2.26
C ILE A 143 -0.57 9.09 1.48
N VAL A 144 -0.78 7.93 2.09
CA VAL A 144 -0.66 6.62 1.44
C VAL A 144 -2.04 6.13 1.01
N ALA A 145 -2.24 5.89 -0.29
CA ALA A 145 -3.47 5.32 -0.80
C ALA A 145 -3.40 3.78 -0.75
N PHE A 146 -4.04 3.20 0.27
CA PHE A 146 -4.13 1.75 0.43
C PHE A 146 -5.43 1.17 -0.13
N GLY A 147 -6.42 2.02 -0.41
CA GLY A 147 -7.75 1.58 -0.77
C GLY A 147 -8.46 0.85 0.37
N SER A 148 -8.23 1.25 1.63
CA SER A 148 -8.78 0.54 2.79
C SER A 148 -9.23 1.50 3.90
N HIS A 149 -8.65 1.37 5.10
CA HIS A 149 -9.13 1.95 6.35
C HIS A 149 -9.31 3.47 6.30
N PHE A 150 -8.40 4.18 5.64
CA PHE A 150 -8.43 5.65 5.57
C PHE A 150 -9.53 6.11 4.61
N GLU A 151 -9.60 5.56 3.41
CA GLU A 151 -10.56 5.93 2.37
C GLU A 151 -12.00 5.52 2.77
N VAL A 152 -12.15 4.33 3.35
CA VAL A 152 -13.42 3.83 3.90
C VAL A 152 -14.01 4.77 4.93
N LEU A 153 -13.16 5.37 5.76
CA LEU A 153 -13.61 6.29 6.79
C LEU A 153 -14.23 7.56 6.20
N ALA A 154 -13.73 8.05 5.06
CA ALA A 154 -14.40 9.12 4.34
C ALA A 154 -15.81 8.73 3.89
N LEU A 155 -16.00 7.49 3.39
CA LEU A 155 -17.32 6.96 3.01
C LEU A 155 -18.24 6.79 4.22
N VAL A 156 -17.74 6.33 5.36
CA VAL A 156 -18.50 6.22 6.61
C VAL A 156 -18.93 7.60 7.11
N LEU A 157 -18.05 8.60 7.09
CA LEU A 157 -18.39 9.97 7.43
C LEU A 157 -19.40 10.58 6.43
N ALA A 158 -19.28 10.26 5.15
CA ALA A 158 -20.26 10.66 4.15
C ALA A 158 -21.62 10.03 4.45
N ALA A 159 -21.67 8.77 4.88
CA ALA A 159 -22.89 8.06 5.27
C ALA A 159 -23.57 8.66 6.52
N MET A 160 -22.80 9.29 7.41
CA MET A 160 -23.37 9.98 8.58
C MET A 160 -24.25 11.18 8.19
N ILE A 161 -24.06 11.79 7.02
CA ILE A 161 -24.88 12.93 6.57
C ILE A 161 -26.34 12.49 6.28
N PRO A 162 -26.62 11.59 5.33
CA PRO A 162 -27.98 11.12 5.09
C PRO A 162 -28.56 10.40 6.32
N TRP A 163 -27.72 9.68 7.10
CA TRP A 163 -28.13 9.14 8.39
C TRP A 163 -28.70 10.24 9.31
N SER A 164 -27.97 11.35 9.50
CA SER A 164 -28.45 12.47 10.33
C SER A 164 -29.71 13.13 9.77
N ASN A 165 -29.83 13.26 8.45
CA ASN A 165 -31.03 13.81 7.81
C ASN A 165 -32.27 12.95 8.09
N LEU A 166 -32.14 11.62 8.19
CA LEU A 166 -33.27 10.71 8.49
C LEU A 166 -33.84 10.90 9.89
N PHE A 167 -33.05 11.40 10.84
CA PHE A 167 -33.55 11.78 12.17
C PHE A 167 -34.44 13.02 12.12
N GLU A 168 -34.15 13.96 11.22
CA GLU A 168 -34.98 15.14 11.04
C GLU A 168 -36.18 14.86 10.13
N ARG A 169 -35.97 14.14 9.02
CA ARG A 169 -36.94 13.91 7.94
C ARG A 169 -36.77 12.53 7.32
N THR A 170 -37.80 11.70 7.38
CA THR A 170 -37.82 10.35 6.79
C THR A 170 -37.99 10.42 5.27
N ARG A 171 -36.89 10.63 4.55
CA ARG A 171 -36.86 10.71 3.08
C ARG A 171 -36.24 9.46 2.47
N ALA A 172 -36.93 8.85 1.50
CA ALA A 172 -36.44 7.69 0.76
C ALA A 172 -35.08 7.96 0.08
N ARG A 173 -34.84 9.18 -0.44
CA ARG A 173 -33.55 9.57 -1.03
C ARG A 173 -32.38 9.47 -0.04
N ASP A 174 -32.57 9.97 1.18
CA ASP A 174 -31.51 9.92 2.21
C ASP A 174 -31.27 8.46 2.62
N ALA A 175 -32.33 7.65 2.74
CA ALA A 175 -32.21 6.22 3.01
C ALA A 175 -31.47 5.45 1.90
N PHE A 176 -31.81 5.69 0.63
CA PHE A 176 -31.08 5.14 -0.51
C PHE A 176 -29.61 5.53 -0.48
N THR A 177 -29.32 6.82 -0.24
CA THR A 177 -27.93 7.33 -0.20
C THR A 177 -27.14 6.69 0.96
N LEU A 178 -27.76 6.52 2.13
CA LEU A 178 -27.16 5.82 3.27
C LEU A 178 -26.84 4.37 2.91
N GLY A 179 -27.79 3.65 2.31
CA GLY A 179 -27.59 2.27 1.86
C GLY A 179 -26.45 2.17 0.85
N LEU A 180 -26.47 3.04 -0.17
CA LEU A 180 -25.44 3.10 -1.21
C LEU A 180 -24.04 3.30 -0.62
N LEU A 181 -23.87 4.27 0.27
CA LEU A 181 -22.58 4.57 0.89
C LEU A 181 -22.12 3.44 1.81
N LEU A 182 -23.01 2.79 2.55
CA LEU A 182 -22.66 1.63 3.38
C LEU A 182 -22.24 0.42 2.52
N GLY A 183 -22.98 0.14 1.43
CA GLY A 183 -22.63 -0.92 0.50
C GLY A 183 -21.30 -0.67 -0.21
N LEU A 184 -21.09 0.56 -0.69
CA LEU A 184 -19.82 0.97 -1.31
C LEU A 184 -18.67 0.93 -0.31
N ALA A 185 -18.85 1.39 0.93
CA ALA A 185 -17.83 1.29 1.97
C ALA A 185 -17.46 -0.16 2.27
N PHE A 186 -18.45 -1.06 2.25
CA PHE A 186 -18.25 -2.50 2.43
C PHE A 186 -17.46 -3.13 1.28
N TRP A 187 -17.75 -2.75 0.04
CA TRP A 187 -16.92 -3.15 -1.09
C TRP A 187 -15.49 -2.60 -0.99
N PHE A 188 -15.34 -1.32 -0.64
CA PHE A 188 -14.04 -0.66 -0.51
C PHE A 188 -13.14 -1.42 0.47
N SER A 189 -13.67 -1.77 1.63
CA SER A 189 -13.02 -2.68 2.57
C SER A 189 -14.02 -3.28 3.55
N TYR A 190 -13.81 -4.55 3.90
CA TYR A 190 -14.57 -5.21 4.97
C TYR A 190 -14.37 -4.54 6.34
N THR A 191 -13.34 -3.72 6.49
CA THR A 191 -13.10 -2.93 7.70
C THR A 191 -14.18 -1.87 7.95
N SER A 192 -15.07 -1.61 7.00
CA SER A 192 -16.26 -0.75 7.17
C SER A 192 -17.43 -1.45 7.89
N ALA A 193 -17.36 -2.77 8.10
CA ALA A 193 -18.47 -3.56 8.63
C ALA A 193 -18.95 -3.08 10.02
N PHE A 194 -18.11 -2.37 10.78
CA PHE A 194 -18.48 -1.73 12.05
C PHE A 194 -19.53 -0.62 11.90
N ALA A 195 -19.58 0.06 10.75
CA ALA A 195 -20.42 1.25 10.58
C ALA A 195 -21.90 0.88 10.42
N ALA A 196 -22.19 -0.19 9.69
CA ALA A 196 -23.55 -0.66 9.42
C ALA A 196 -24.37 -0.93 10.69
N PRO A 197 -23.93 -1.77 11.66
CA PRO A 197 -24.72 -2.06 12.85
C PRO A 197 -24.98 -0.81 13.70
N VAL A 198 -24.04 0.15 13.73
CA VAL A 198 -24.21 1.38 14.50
C VAL A 198 -25.17 2.36 13.81
N LEU A 199 -24.98 2.64 12.53
CA LEU A 199 -25.82 3.61 11.81
C LEU A 199 -27.23 3.07 11.58
N LEU A 200 -27.36 1.80 11.19
CA LEU A 200 -28.68 1.17 11.02
C LEU A 200 -29.33 0.89 12.37
N GLY A 201 -28.58 0.34 13.33
CA GLY A 201 -29.11 0.04 14.66
C GLY A 201 -29.62 1.29 15.38
N SER A 202 -28.86 2.39 15.36
CA SER A 202 -29.33 3.67 15.93
C SER A 202 -30.56 4.21 15.21
N LEU A 203 -30.63 4.10 13.88
CA LEU A 203 -31.81 4.50 13.11
C LEU A 203 -33.03 3.65 13.49
N PHE A 204 -32.90 2.32 13.54
CA PHE A 204 -33.97 1.42 13.95
C PHE A 204 -34.40 1.68 15.40
N LEU A 205 -33.47 1.77 16.35
CA LEU A 205 -33.79 1.99 17.76
C LEU A 205 -34.54 3.32 17.99
N CYS A 206 -34.10 4.40 17.33
CA CYS A 206 -34.70 5.72 17.54
C CYS A 206 -35.94 5.98 16.69
N ARG A 207 -36.11 5.29 15.54
CA ARG A 207 -37.18 5.57 14.57
C ARG A 207 -38.06 4.36 14.26
N TRP A 208 -37.94 3.24 15.00
CA TRP A 208 -38.68 2.00 14.77
C TRP A 208 -40.16 2.22 14.44
N ARG A 209 -40.88 2.97 15.30
CA ARG A 209 -42.31 3.24 15.10
C ARG A 209 -42.62 3.99 13.81
N SER A 210 -41.78 4.96 13.43
CA SER A 210 -41.95 5.72 12.18
C SER A 210 -41.59 4.88 10.95
N LEU A 211 -40.58 4.00 11.07
CA LEU A 211 -40.18 3.07 10.02
C LEU A 211 -41.21 1.95 9.77
N MET A 212 -42.06 1.64 10.76
CA MET A 212 -43.14 0.65 10.64
C MET A 212 -44.46 1.24 10.11
N GLN A 213 -44.55 2.56 9.90
CA GLN A 213 -45.72 3.19 9.27
C GLN A 213 -45.67 3.02 7.74
N SER A 214 -46.77 3.32 7.04
CA SER A 214 -46.90 3.11 5.58
C SER A 214 -45.81 3.78 4.74
N GLY A 215 -45.33 4.96 5.15
CA GLY A 215 -44.18 5.62 4.51
C GLY A 215 -42.81 5.03 4.88
N GLY A 216 -42.72 4.32 5.99
CA GLY A 216 -41.48 3.72 6.49
C GLY A 216 -41.02 2.51 5.69
N LEU A 217 -41.94 1.72 5.13
CA LEU A 217 -41.61 0.64 4.20
C LEU A 217 -40.88 1.16 2.95
N ALA A 218 -41.28 2.31 2.41
CA ALA A 218 -40.58 2.94 1.28
C ALA A 218 -39.16 3.38 1.66
N VAL A 219 -38.95 3.85 2.90
CA VAL A 219 -37.64 4.22 3.43
C VAL A 219 -36.75 2.98 3.58
N LEU A 220 -37.29 1.88 4.14
CA LEU A 220 -36.57 0.61 4.29
C LEU A 220 -36.24 -0.02 2.93
N GLY A 221 -37.20 -0.02 1.99
CA GLY A 221 -36.99 -0.49 0.63
C GLY A 221 -35.92 0.32 -0.10
N ALA A 222 -35.94 1.66 0.04
CA ALA A 222 -34.92 2.53 -0.53
C ALA A 222 -33.54 2.28 0.08
N LEU A 223 -33.45 2.10 1.41
CA LEU A 223 -32.21 1.74 2.11
C LEU A 223 -31.64 0.42 1.60
N ALA A 224 -32.47 -0.62 1.50
CA ALA A 224 -32.08 -1.93 1.02
C ALA A 224 -31.62 -1.87 -0.45
N LEU A 225 -32.37 -1.18 -1.31
CA LEU A 225 -32.00 -0.99 -2.71
C LEU A 225 -30.67 -0.24 -2.85
N GLY A 226 -30.47 0.83 -2.08
CA GLY A 226 -29.18 1.53 -2.05
C GLY A 226 -28.04 0.61 -1.66
N CYS A 227 -28.21 -0.17 -0.60
CA CYS A 227 -27.21 -1.15 -0.14
C CYS A 227 -26.88 -2.19 -1.21
N LEU A 228 -27.92 -2.77 -1.85
CA LEU A 228 -27.75 -3.71 -2.95
C LEU A 228 -26.94 -3.09 -4.09
N VAL A 229 -27.29 -1.86 -4.52
CA VAL A 229 -26.55 -1.13 -5.55
C VAL A 229 -25.10 -0.88 -5.14
N GLY A 230 -24.86 -0.49 -3.89
CA GLY A 230 -23.50 -0.26 -3.37
C GLY A 230 -22.64 -1.51 -3.29
N ILE A 231 -23.25 -2.70 -3.13
CA ILE A 231 -22.55 -3.99 -3.04
C ILE A 231 -22.32 -4.63 -4.43
N ILE A 232 -22.93 -4.12 -5.52
CA ILE A 232 -22.72 -4.65 -6.89
C ILE A 232 -21.23 -4.83 -7.23
N PRO A 233 -20.34 -3.85 -6.99
CA PRO A 233 -18.92 -4.02 -7.31
C PRO A 233 -18.25 -5.16 -6.54
N LEU A 234 -18.67 -5.40 -5.28
CA LEU A 234 -18.18 -6.52 -4.49
C LEU A 234 -18.60 -7.85 -5.10
N VAL A 235 -19.89 -8.00 -5.43
CA VAL A 235 -20.42 -9.24 -6.04
C VAL A 235 -19.73 -9.50 -7.37
N SER A 236 -19.62 -8.49 -8.23
CA SER A 236 -18.96 -8.60 -9.53
C SER A 236 -17.49 -9.03 -9.37
N THR A 237 -16.76 -8.42 -8.44
CA THR A 237 -15.35 -8.75 -8.19
C THR A 237 -15.19 -10.17 -7.65
N GLN A 238 -15.98 -10.55 -6.66
CA GLN A 238 -15.92 -11.90 -6.09
C GLN A 238 -16.28 -12.98 -7.11
N MET A 239 -17.27 -12.73 -7.98
CA MET A 239 -17.62 -13.64 -9.06
C MET A 239 -16.47 -13.80 -10.07
N ALA A 240 -15.83 -12.70 -10.46
CA ALA A 240 -14.69 -12.75 -11.39
C ALA A 240 -13.49 -13.50 -10.78
N LEU A 241 -13.13 -13.18 -9.54
CA LEU A 241 -12.02 -13.84 -8.83
C LEU A 241 -12.24 -15.35 -8.66
N ARG A 242 -13.49 -15.77 -8.39
CA ARG A 242 -13.87 -17.19 -8.31
C ARG A 242 -13.85 -17.86 -9.67
N SER A 243 -14.38 -17.21 -10.72
CA SER A 243 -14.34 -17.75 -12.09
C SER A 243 -12.92 -17.97 -12.59
N ALA A 244 -11.96 -17.18 -12.08
CA ALA A 244 -10.54 -17.30 -12.39
C ALA A 244 -9.80 -18.32 -11.51
N HIS A 245 -10.47 -18.98 -10.55
CA HIS A 245 -9.86 -19.86 -9.55
C HIS A 245 -8.71 -19.17 -8.77
N LEU A 246 -8.79 -17.85 -8.56
CA LEU A 246 -7.78 -17.07 -7.82
C LEU A 246 -8.05 -17.02 -6.31
N VAL A 247 -9.31 -17.21 -5.93
CA VAL A 247 -9.70 -17.40 -4.54
C VAL A 247 -9.95 -18.90 -4.38
N ALA A 248 -9.11 -19.57 -3.59
CA ALA A 248 -9.33 -20.96 -3.18
C ALA A 248 -10.74 -21.11 -2.58
N GLU A 249 -11.27 -22.34 -2.50
CA GLU A 249 -12.65 -22.72 -2.13
C GLU A 249 -13.22 -22.13 -0.80
N GLY A 250 -12.50 -21.22 -0.14
CA GLY A 250 -12.93 -20.49 1.04
C GLY A 250 -14.15 -19.57 0.84
N SER A 251 -14.61 -19.05 1.98
CA SER A 251 -15.85 -18.28 2.09
C SER A 251 -15.81 -16.96 1.29
N PHE A 252 -16.99 -16.45 0.94
CA PHE A 252 -17.18 -15.17 0.24
C PHE A 252 -16.62 -13.97 1.05
N LEU A 253 -16.54 -14.12 2.37
CA LEU A 253 -16.05 -13.13 3.32
C LEU A 253 -14.84 -13.67 4.06
N SER A 254 -13.74 -13.87 3.34
CA SER A 254 -12.45 -14.24 3.92
C SER A 254 -11.49 -13.05 3.96
N VAL A 255 -10.77 -12.92 5.08
CA VAL A 255 -9.70 -11.93 5.27
C VAL A 255 -8.42 -12.71 5.55
N TYR A 256 -7.38 -12.48 4.73
CA TYR A 256 -6.13 -13.25 4.78
C TYR A 256 -6.32 -14.78 4.75
N GLY A 257 -7.27 -15.26 3.94
CA GLY A 257 -7.56 -16.70 3.79
C GLY A 257 -8.38 -17.31 4.93
N ARG A 258 -8.77 -16.50 5.92
CA ARG A 258 -9.57 -16.94 7.07
C ARG A 258 -11.00 -16.45 6.92
N ASP A 259 -11.99 -17.32 7.07
CA ASP A 259 -13.38 -16.89 7.11
C ASP A 259 -13.72 -16.19 8.43
N ALA A 260 -14.90 -15.56 8.49
CA ALA A 260 -15.34 -14.85 9.70
C ALA A 260 -15.39 -15.73 10.95
N PHE A 261 -15.69 -17.03 10.82
CA PHE A 261 -15.79 -17.94 11.96
C PHE A 261 -14.40 -18.32 12.48
N ASP A 262 -13.45 -18.63 11.60
CA ASP A 262 -12.05 -18.85 11.94
C ASP A 262 -11.41 -17.57 12.51
N LEU A 263 -11.73 -16.41 11.95
CA LEU A 263 -11.32 -15.12 12.50
C LEU A 263 -11.90 -14.84 13.89
N ILE A 264 -12.96 -15.52 14.32
CA ILE A 264 -13.48 -15.39 15.69
C ILE A 264 -12.91 -16.49 16.59
N THR A 265 -12.90 -17.74 16.13
CA THR A 265 -12.64 -18.93 16.96
C THR A 265 -11.23 -19.49 16.85
N GLY A 266 -10.53 -19.24 15.75
CA GLY A 266 -9.23 -19.82 15.47
C GLY A 266 -8.07 -19.14 16.18
N SER A 267 -6.86 -19.67 15.98
CA SER A 267 -5.64 -19.12 16.58
C SER A 267 -5.28 -17.77 15.97
N PRO A 268 -4.81 -16.78 16.74
CA PRO A 268 -4.67 -16.81 18.19
C PRO A 268 -6.03 -16.59 18.88
N GLY A 269 -6.15 -17.07 20.12
CA GLY A 269 -7.37 -16.91 20.92
C GLY A 269 -7.69 -15.44 21.25
N LEU A 270 -8.93 -15.19 21.68
CA LEU A 270 -9.45 -13.84 21.98
C LEU A 270 -8.54 -13.04 22.93
N GLY A 271 -7.97 -13.68 23.96
CA GLY A 271 -7.07 -13.02 24.90
C GLY A 271 -5.84 -12.41 24.21
N ALA A 272 -5.16 -13.17 23.34
CA ALA A 272 -4.02 -12.68 22.58
C ALA A 272 -4.40 -11.58 21.56
N ARG A 273 -5.63 -11.61 21.04
CA ARG A 273 -6.16 -10.53 20.19
C ARG A 273 -6.48 -9.27 20.98
N ILE A 274 -7.06 -9.40 22.17
CA ILE A 274 -7.23 -8.28 23.12
C ILE A 274 -5.86 -7.70 23.45
N MET A 275 -4.84 -8.54 23.67
CA MET A 275 -3.45 -8.08 23.86
C MET A 275 -2.88 -7.36 22.63
N THR A 276 -3.43 -7.53 21.43
CA THR A 276 -3.08 -6.67 20.28
C THR A 276 -3.68 -5.26 20.43
N LEU A 277 -4.83 -5.13 21.11
CA LEU A 277 -5.48 -3.85 21.43
C LEU A 277 -4.93 -3.16 22.69
N VAL A 278 -4.44 -3.90 23.68
CA VAL A 278 -4.01 -3.31 24.97
C VAL A 278 -2.54 -3.57 25.30
N GLY A 279 -1.86 -4.42 24.52
CA GLY A 279 -0.48 -4.79 24.76
C GLY A 279 0.48 -3.64 24.44
N PRO A 280 1.54 -3.48 25.24
CA PRO A 280 2.51 -2.40 25.08
C PRO A 280 3.21 -2.44 23.72
N SER A 281 3.38 -3.62 23.13
CA SER A 281 4.16 -3.82 21.91
C SER A 281 3.54 -3.20 20.67
N TYR A 282 2.25 -3.42 20.43
CA TYR A 282 1.60 -2.86 19.25
C TYR A 282 1.39 -1.36 19.41
N TRP A 283 0.96 -0.91 20.59
CA TRP A 283 0.46 0.44 20.86
C TRP A 283 1.52 1.50 21.18
N ALA A 284 2.65 1.13 21.80
CA ALA A 284 3.78 2.04 21.98
C ALA A 284 4.41 2.43 20.63
N SER A 285 4.43 1.47 19.71
CA SER A 285 5.03 1.59 18.40
C SER A 285 4.30 2.58 17.47
N ILE A 286 3.08 2.96 17.84
CA ILE A 286 2.14 3.75 17.03
C ILE A 286 2.39 5.25 17.14
N PHE A 287 2.91 5.68 18.29
CA PHE A 287 3.01 7.10 18.62
C PHE A 287 4.43 7.55 18.90
N ASN A 288 5.37 6.63 19.13
CA ASN A 288 6.77 7.00 19.13
C ASN A 288 7.70 5.86 18.66
N PRO A 289 8.30 5.97 17.46
CA PRO A 289 9.27 5.00 16.95
C PRO A 289 10.64 5.07 17.65
N THR A 290 10.82 5.84 18.73
CA THR A 290 12.09 5.90 19.48
C THR A 290 12.09 5.04 20.74
N PHE A 291 10.93 4.62 21.26
CA PHE A 291 10.92 3.68 22.39
C PHE A 291 11.07 2.26 21.87
N GLY A 292 12.28 1.72 22.01
CA GLY A 292 12.53 0.30 21.77
C GLY A 292 11.71 -0.60 22.72
N PRO A 293 11.51 -1.88 22.36
CA PRO A 293 10.90 -2.91 23.21
C PRO A 293 11.39 -2.87 24.66
N ASP A 294 12.67 -2.54 24.85
CA ASP A 294 13.36 -2.59 26.14
C ASP A 294 12.89 -1.50 27.14
N ASN A 295 12.17 -0.48 26.66
CA ASN A 295 11.63 0.60 27.49
C ASN A 295 10.16 0.32 27.84
N ALA A 296 9.94 -0.59 28.80
CA ALA A 296 8.61 -1.02 29.23
C ALA A 296 7.75 0.12 29.82
N ILE A 297 8.36 1.07 30.55
CA ILE A 297 7.62 2.14 31.24
C ILE A 297 7.01 3.14 30.25
N PRO A 298 7.75 3.76 29.30
CA PRO A 298 7.14 4.60 28.27
C PRO A 298 6.05 3.88 27.50
N SER A 299 6.31 2.63 27.08
CA SER A 299 5.35 1.82 26.33
C SER A 299 4.03 1.59 27.08
N LEU A 300 4.12 1.30 28.38
CA LEU A 300 2.95 1.17 29.25
C LEU A 300 2.21 2.50 29.43
N VAL A 301 2.91 3.60 29.68
CA VAL A 301 2.30 4.94 29.82
C VAL A 301 1.53 5.31 28.55
N TYR A 302 2.11 5.06 27.37
CA TYR A 302 1.44 5.33 26.09
C TYR A 302 0.20 4.45 25.87
N ALA A 303 0.29 3.15 26.14
CA ALA A 303 -0.86 2.25 26.07
C ALA A 303 -2.01 2.72 26.99
N LEU A 304 -1.69 3.13 28.22
CA LEU A 304 -2.66 3.67 29.18
C LEU A 304 -3.29 4.98 28.69
N LEU A 305 -2.50 5.88 28.09
CA LEU A 305 -3.01 7.14 27.53
C LEU A 305 -4.03 6.89 26.40
N GLN A 306 -3.80 5.89 25.54
CA GLN A 306 -4.70 5.55 24.43
C GLN A 306 -5.95 4.80 24.90
N ALA A 307 -5.81 3.85 25.83
CA ALA A 307 -6.96 3.27 26.51
C ALA A 307 -7.79 4.38 27.18
N GLY A 308 -7.13 5.37 27.78
CA GLY A 308 -7.73 6.59 28.28
C GLY A 308 -8.44 7.40 27.21
N TRP A 309 -7.93 7.46 25.98
CA TRP A 309 -8.54 8.17 24.86
C TRP A 309 -9.81 7.50 24.32
N VAL A 310 -9.76 6.17 24.13
CA VAL A 310 -10.96 5.39 23.80
C VAL A 310 -11.98 5.49 24.92
N ALA A 311 -11.56 5.32 26.18
CA ALA A 311 -12.42 5.48 27.34
C ALA A 311 -13.02 6.90 27.45
N LEU A 312 -12.25 7.94 27.09
CA LEU A 312 -12.73 9.31 27.04
C LEU A 312 -13.81 9.46 25.97
N ALA A 313 -13.60 8.95 24.76
CA ALA A 313 -14.59 8.97 23.70
C ALA A 313 -15.88 8.24 24.13
N LEU A 314 -15.76 7.03 24.69
CA LEU A 314 -16.90 6.28 25.22
C LEU A 314 -17.60 7.01 26.36
N GLY A 315 -16.84 7.63 27.27
CA GLY A 315 -17.36 8.41 28.39
C GLY A 315 -18.11 9.67 27.95
N ILE A 316 -17.63 10.36 26.90
CA ILE A 316 -18.33 11.50 26.28
C ILE A 316 -19.66 11.05 25.67
N GLY A 317 -19.66 9.92 24.95
CA GLY A 317 -20.87 9.32 24.38
C GLY A 317 -21.87 8.96 25.47
N TRP A 318 -21.41 8.27 26.52
CA TRP A 318 -22.24 7.90 27.68
C TRP A 318 -22.84 9.09 28.40
N ARG A 319 -22.05 10.15 28.65
CA ARG A 319 -22.58 11.39 29.25
C ARG A 319 -23.61 12.06 28.35
N SER A 320 -23.41 12.01 27.04
CA SER A 320 -24.39 12.55 26.09
C SER A 320 -25.71 11.76 26.13
N VAL A 321 -25.66 10.43 26.28
CA VAL A 321 -26.85 9.59 26.50
C VAL A 321 -27.55 9.96 27.80
N ARG A 322 -26.81 10.04 28.91
CA ARG A 322 -27.37 10.39 30.21
C ARG A 322 -28.03 11.77 30.20
N GLY A 323 -27.33 12.77 29.69
CA GLY A 323 -27.89 14.13 29.56
C GLY A 323 -29.12 14.16 28.66
N ALA A 324 -29.12 13.39 27.56
CA ALA A 324 -30.30 13.25 26.71
C ALA A 324 -31.47 12.56 27.43
N ALA A 325 -31.22 11.48 28.18
CA ALA A 325 -32.24 10.75 28.94
C ALA A 325 -32.82 11.58 30.09
N GLU A 326 -31.98 12.33 30.80
CA GLU A 326 -32.38 13.28 31.85
C GLU A 326 -33.20 14.43 31.23
N ALA A 327 -32.77 14.96 30.07
CA ALA A 327 -33.55 15.95 29.32
C ALA A 327 -34.86 15.39 28.76
N ASN A 328 -34.94 14.10 28.44
CA ASN A 328 -36.14 13.45 27.89
C ASN A 328 -37.30 13.33 28.91
N GLN A 329 -37.05 13.58 30.20
CA GLN A 329 -38.14 13.82 31.15
C GLN A 329 -38.90 15.12 30.83
N SER A 330 -38.27 16.05 30.12
CA SER A 330 -38.95 17.13 29.40
C SER A 330 -39.23 16.63 27.96
N LYS A 331 -40.50 16.65 27.53
CA LYS A 331 -41.05 15.99 26.33
C LYS A 331 -40.43 16.37 24.96
N GLU A 332 -39.34 17.11 24.93
CA GLU A 332 -38.64 17.50 23.71
C GLU A 332 -37.24 16.90 23.70
N LEU A 333 -37.12 15.63 23.30
CA LEU A 333 -35.85 15.17 22.74
C LEU A 333 -35.64 15.97 21.45
N SER A 334 -34.97 17.11 21.59
CA SER A 334 -34.70 18.06 20.51
C SER A 334 -34.12 17.35 19.29
N SER A 335 -34.47 17.84 18.11
CA SER A 335 -34.17 17.30 16.77
C SER A 335 -32.68 17.09 16.43
N THR A 336 -31.76 17.27 17.36
CA THR A 336 -30.32 17.07 17.18
C THR A 336 -29.95 15.63 17.50
N ALA A 337 -29.62 14.86 16.45
CA ALA A 337 -29.05 13.52 16.61
C ALA A 337 -27.80 13.59 17.52
N PRO A 338 -27.61 12.66 18.46
CA PRO A 338 -26.49 12.71 19.38
C PRO A 338 -25.21 12.23 18.66
N ILE A 339 -24.61 13.11 17.84
CA ILE A 339 -23.35 12.85 17.12
C ILE A 339 -22.28 12.23 18.04
N PRO A 340 -22.05 12.73 19.27
CA PRO A 340 -21.07 12.12 20.16
C PRO A 340 -21.41 10.69 20.55
N LEU A 341 -22.70 10.36 20.74
CA LEU A 341 -23.11 8.98 21.03
C LEU A 341 -22.81 8.05 19.85
N VAL A 342 -23.19 8.45 18.65
CA VAL A 342 -22.99 7.63 17.45
C VAL A 342 -21.51 7.48 17.14
N ALA A 343 -20.73 8.53 17.27
CA ALA A 343 -19.27 8.47 17.15
C ALA A 343 -18.63 7.56 18.21
N SER A 344 -19.12 7.55 19.46
CA SER A 344 -18.67 6.60 20.49
C SER A 344 -19.05 5.15 20.17
N LEU A 345 -20.25 4.90 19.67
CA LEU A 345 -20.68 3.57 19.25
C LEU A 345 -19.89 3.08 18.04
N LEU A 346 -19.58 3.95 17.09
CA LEU A 346 -18.69 3.66 15.96
C LEU A 346 -17.28 3.34 16.46
N THR A 347 -16.74 4.12 17.40
CA THR A 347 -15.44 3.86 18.05
C THR A 347 -15.44 2.47 18.71
N LEU A 348 -16.48 2.13 19.47
CA LEU A 348 -16.61 0.83 20.14
C LEU A 348 -16.72 -0.32 19.14
N SER A 349 -17.59 -0.16 18.14
CA SER A 349 -17.82 -1.17 17.12
C SER A 349 -16.56 -1.41 16.29
N TYR A 350 -15.81 -0.36 15.98
CA TYR A 350 -14.54 -0.47 15.28
C TYR A 350 -13.46 -1.14 16.14
N ALA A 351 -13.35 -0.78 17.43
CA ALA A 351 -12.43 -1.45 18.35
C ALA A 351 -12.73 -2.94 18.49
N LEU A 352 -14.02 -3.32 18.52
CA LEU A 352 -14.44 -4.72 18.49
C LEU A 352 -14.05 -5.39 17.17
N LEU A 353 -14.34 -4.76 16.03
CA LEU A 353 -13.95 -5.28 14.72
C LEU A 353 -12.42 -5.47 14.62
N PHE A 354 -11.66 -4.52 15.14
CA PHE A 354 -10.20 -4.61 15.22
C PHE A 354 -9.75 -5.83 16.04
N VAL A 355 -10.30 -6.04 17.24
CA VAL A 355 -9.98 -7.23 18.05
C VAL A 355 -10.32 -8.53 17.32
N LEU A 356 -11.38 -8.54 16.52
CA LEU A 356 -11.81 -9.74 15.82
C LEU A 356 -11.02 -10.00 14.53
N MET A 357 -10.64 -8.95 13.80
CA MET A 357 -10.16 -9.06 12.41
C MET A 357 -8.70 -8.63 12.21
N ALA A 358 -8.08 -7.92 13.16
CA ALA A 358 -6.72 -7.46 12.99
C ALA A 358 -5.76 -8.66 12.96
N PRO A 359 -4.80 -8.69 12.02
CA PRO A 359 -3.81 -9.74 11.98
C PRO A 359 -2.97 -9.69 13.26
N TYR A 360 -2.96 -10.78 14.02
CA TYR A 360 -2.10 -10.92 15.19
C TYR A 360 -0.63 -10.87 14.78
N ARG A 361 0.15 -10.05 15.48
CA ARG A 361 1.57 -9.81 15.16
C ARG A 361 2.54 -10.41 16.18
N GLY A 362 2.08 -11.31 17.04
CA GLY A 362 2.91 -11.85 18.13
C GLY A 362 2.96 -10.93 19.35
N GLU A 363 3.64 -11.40 20.39
CA GLU A 363 3.86 -10.64 21.63
C GLU A 363 4.99 -9.61 21.49
N VAL A 364 5.95 -9.88 20.61
CA VAL A 364 7.14 -9.06 20.40
C VAL A 364 6.79 -7.87 19.49
N PRO A 365 7.08 -6.62 19.92
CA PRO A 365 6.86 -5.46 19.05
C PRO A 365 7.74 -5.59 17.81
N PRO A 366 7.27 -5.17 16.62
CA PRO A 366 8.17 -4.98 15.51
C PRO A 366 9.27 -3.98 15.91
N PRO A 367 10.54 -4.23 15.54
CA PRO A 367 11.63 -3.32 15.88
C PRO A 367 11.33 -1.92 15.34
N PRO A 368 11.60 -0.86 16.12
CA PRO A 368 11.46 0.50 15.62
C PRO A 368 12.41 0.77 14.44
N PRO A 369 12.01 1.63 13.48
CA PRO A 369 10.75 2.35 13.42
C PRO A 369 9.61 1.47 12.87
N VAL A 370 8.44 1.53 13.52
CA VAL A 370 7.28 0.80 13.01
C VAL A 370 6.73 1.50 11.76
N PRO A 371 6.53 0.78 10.66
CA PRO A 371 5.98 1.36 9.45
C PRO A 371 4.51 1.74 9.69
N ALA A 372 4.08 2.90 9.16
CA ALA A 372 2.67 3.33 9.21
C ALA A 372 1.69 2.28 8.68
N ASN A 373 2.14 1.41 7.78
CA ASN A 373 1.38 0.26 7.31
C ASN A 373 0.89 -0.65 8.46
N GLY A 374 1.70 -0.79 9.52
CA GLY A 374 1.30 -1.52 10.71
C GLY A 374 0.17 -0.87 11.49
N LEU A 375 -0.04 0.44 11.32
CA LEU A 375 -0.87 1.29 12.17
C LEU A 375 -2.18 1.71 11.51
N ARG A 376 -2.31 1.44 10.20
CA ARG A 376 -3.50 1.76 9.40
C ARG A 376 -4.81 1.26 10.00
N TYR A 377 -4.76 0.15 10.74
CA TYR A 377 -5.91 -0.42 11.42
C TYR A 377 -6.42 0.43 12.60
N LEU A 378 -5.76 1.51 12.98
CA LEU A 378 -6.25 2.44 14.01
C LEU A 378 -6.71 3.78 13.44
N VAL A 379 -6.45 4.02 12.16
CA VAL A 379 -6.82 5.26 11.46
C VAL A 379 -8.28 5.65 11.71
N PRO A 380 -9.27 4.73 11.66
CA PRO A 380 -10.67 5.08 11.91
C PRO A 380 -10.95 5.68 13.28
N LEU A 381 -10.16 5.35 14.31
CA LEU A 381 -10.37 5.89 15.66
C LEU A 381 -10.12 7.41 15.73
N VAL A 382 -9.20 7.95 14.94
CA VAL A 382 -8.79 9.37 15.01
C VAL A 382 -9.96 10.33 14.77
N PRO A 383 -10.64 10.33 13.61
CA PRO A 383 -11.80 11.18 13.43
C PRO A 383 -12.99 10.80 14.29
N LEU A 384 -13.21 9.51 14.58
CA LEU A 384 -14.33 9.11 15.45
C LEU A 384 -14.20 9.71 16.85
N VAL A 385 -12.99 9.73 17.41
CA VAL A 385 -12.78 10.41 18.69
C VAL A 385 -12.78 11.93 18.53
N ALA A 386 -12.27 12.48 17.42
CA ALA A 386 -12.35 13.92 17.15
C ALA A 386 -13.80 14.44 17.08
N LEU A 387 -14.73 13.62 16.56
CA LEU A 387 -16.17 13.88 16.54
C LEU A 387 -16.78 13.93 17.95
N CYS A 388 -16.21 13.23 18.93
CA CYS A 388 -16.62 13.31 20.34
C CYS A 388 -15.94 14.47 21.08
N ALA A 389 -14.65 14.68 20.82
CA ALA A 389 -13.79 15.63 21.52
C ALA A 389 -14.23 17.08 21.33
N GLY A 390 -14.44 17.52 20.09
CA GLY A 390 -14.82 18.91 19.79
C GLY A 390 -16.09 19.36 20.52
N PRO A 391 -17.21 18.61 20.42
CA PRO A 391 -18.42 18.87 21.19
C PRO A 391 -18.19 18.89 22.71
N ALA A 392 -17.45 17.92 23.25
CA ALA A 392 -17.20 17.83 24.69
C ALA A 392 -16.42 19.03 25.23
N VAL A 393 -15.35 19.44 24.54
CA VAL A 393 -14.56 20.62 24.92
C VAL A 393 -15.42 21.88 24.86
N MET A 394 -16.19 22.08 23.77
CA MET A 394 -17.01 23.27 23.61
C MET A 394 -18.13 23.35 24.66
N ARG A 395 -18.78 22.24 24.99
CA ARG A 395 -19.78 22.19 26.07
C ARG A 395 -19.15 22.48 27.43
N GLY A 396 -17.97 21.94 27.71
CA GLY A 396 -17.21 22.23 28.94
C GLY A 396 -16.86 23.71 29.07
N LEU A 397 -16.41 24.35 27.98
CA LEU A 397 -16.13 25.79 27.95
C LEU A 397 -17.39 26.63 28.20
N ARG A 398 -18.51 26.29 27.58
CA ARG A 398 -19.81 26.98 27.79
C ARG A 398 -20.33 26.82 29.23
N ALA A 399 -20.08 25.67 29.84
CA ALA A 399 -20.46 25.40 31.22
C ALA A 399 -19.52 26.05 32.27
N GLY A 400 -18.58 26.90 31.86
CA GLY A 400 -17.59 27.52 32.75
C GLY A 400 -16.53 26.55 33.29
N GLN A 401 -16.51 25.30 32.84
CA GLN A 401 -15.58 24.27 33.28
C GLN A 401 -14.24 24.37 32.52
N ARG A 402 -13.63 25.56 32.53
CA ARG A 402 -12.42 25.88 31.76
C ARG A 402 -11.27 24.92 32.04
N LEU A 403 -11.07 24.53 33.31
CA LEU A 403 -10.03 23.57 33.67
C LEU A 403 -10.25 22.21 33.01
N ARG A 404 -11.49 21.67 33.01
CA ARG A 404 -11.80 20.39 32.35
C ARG A 404 -11.69 20.47 30.84
N ALA A 405 -12.11 21.59 30.24
CA ALA A 405 -11.93 21.82 28.82
C ALA A 405 -10.45 21.92 28.44
N PHE A 406 -9.66 22.62 29.25
CA PHE A 406 -8.21 22.70 29.09
C PHE A 406 -7.55 21.35 29.28
N THR A 407 -7.91 20.56 30.31
CA THR A 407 -7.42 19.20 30.50
C THR A 407 -7.78 18.29 29.32
N ALA A 408 -8.98 18.40 28.76
CA ALA A 408 -9.38 17.64 27.59
C ALA A 408 -8.56 18.03 26.35
N VAL A 409 -8.35 19.33 26.11
CA VAL A 409 -7.49 19.84 25.02
C VAL A 409 -6.03 19.44 25.25
N ALA A 410 -5.54 19.55 26.48
CA ALA A 410 -4.18 19.15 26.85
C ALA A 410 -3.99 17.64 26.69
N LEU A 411 -4.95 16.80 27.10
CA LEU A 411 -4.88 15.36 26.85
C LEU A 411 -4.89 15.05 25.35
N LEU A 412 -5.71 15.74 24.55
CA LEU A 412 -5.70 15.61 23.09
C LEU A 412 -4.37 16.09 22.47
N ALA A 413 -3.74 17.11 23.06
CA ALA A 413 -2.43 17.64 22.68
C ALA A 413 -1.26 16.74 23.14
N PHE A 414 -1.36 16.08 24.29
CA PHE A 414 -0.37 15.12 24.81
C PHE A 414 -0.47 13.76 24.10
N LEU A 415 -1.66 13.41 23.58
CA LEU A 415 -1.90 12.28 22.68
C LEU A 415 -1.52 12.57 21.22
N THR A 416 -1.08 13.80 20.95
CA THR A 416 -0.35 14.17 19.75
C THR A 416 1.13 14.35 20.09
N PRO A 417 1.86 13.28 20.43
CA PRO A 417 3.30 13.24 20.18
C PRO A 417 3.62 13.72 18.77
N GLY A 418 2.69 13.71 17.81
CA GLY A 418 2.89 14.33 16.50
C GLY A 418 3.22 15.82 16.44
N ALA A 419 3.07 16.61 17.50
CA ALA A 419 3.60 17.96 17.57
C ALA A 419 5.05 17.98 18.10
N ILE A 420 5.31 17.28 19.21
CA ILE A 420 6.67 17.17 19.80
C ILE A 420 7.56 16.31 18.91
N ALA A 421 7.12 15.14 18.45
CA ALA A 421 7.75 14.34 17.42
C ALA A 421 7.78 15.00 16.05
N ALA A 422 6.96 16.02 15.72
CA ALA A 422 7.21 16.84 14.52
C ALA A 422 8.40 17.78 14.73
N VAL A 423 8.58 18.31 15.94
CA VAL A 423 9.72 19.17 16.32
C VAL A 423 10.99 18.32 16.54
N ASP A 424 10.90 17.20 17.26
CA ASP A 424 11.95 16.18 17.43
C ASP A 424 12.24 15.45 16.12
N SER A 425 11.30 15.29 15.17
CA SER A 425 11.64 14.80 13.83
C SER A 425 12.36 15.84 12.98
N VAL A 426 12.29 17.12 13.37
CA VAL A 426 13.08 18.19 12.78
C VAL A 426 14.48 18.23 13.41
N GLU A 427 14.64 17.86 14.69
CA GLU A 427 15.95 17.92 15.39
C GLU A 427 16.70 16.57 15.57
N VAL A 428 16.02 15.45 15.88
CA VAL A 428 16.63 14.20 16.39
C VAL A 428 16.81 13.10 15.34
N ARG A 429 16.32 13.29 14.12
CA ARG A 429 16.73 12.48 12.98
C ARG A 429 16.98 13.40 11.82
N TRP A 430 18.17 13.33 11.25
CA TRP A 430 18.27 13.22 9.81
C TRP A 430 17.14 12.27 9.41
N LEU A 431 16.00 12.81 8.94
CA LEU A 431 15.03 12.07 8.13
C LEU A 431 15.93 11.35 7.15
N SER A 432 16.17 10.07 7.39
CA SER A 432 17.32 9.42 6.80
C SER A 432 17.22 9.71 5.31
N SER A 433 18.21 10.37 4.77
CA SER A 433 18.43 10.47 3.34
C SER A 433 18.67 9.09 2.72
N GLU A 434 18.43 7.99 3.46
CA GLU A 434 18.00 6.72 2.93
C GLU A 434 16.65 6.92 2.23
N PRO A 435 16.68 7.05 0.92
CA PRO A 435 15.50 6.96 0.10
C PRO A 435 14.96 5.56 0.34
N LEU A 436 13.83 5.48 1.02
CA LEU A 436 12.98 4.31 1.02
C LEU A 436 12.26 4.23 -0.33
N TYR A 437 13.04 4.21 -1.41
CA TYR A 437 12.65 3.60 -2.66
C TYR A 437 12.79 2.09 -2.43
N ARG A 438 11.85 1.51 -1.68
CA ARG A 438 11.58 0.09 -1.87
C ARG A 438 11.14 -0.08 -3.32
N PRO A 439 11.57 -1.16 -3.98
CA PRO A 439 11.45 -1.27 -5.42
C PRO A 439 9.98 -1.18 -5.81
N ALA A 440 9.75 -0.65 -7.01
CA ALA A 440 8.49 -0.85 -7.68
C ALA A 440 8.03 -2.29 -7.50
N ILE A 441 6.72 -2.45 -7.34
CA ILE A 441 6.14 -3.77 -7.51
C ILE A 441 6.66 -4.26 -8.85
N ASP A 442 7.44 -5.32 -8.76
CA ASP A 442 7.98 -6.01 -9.91
C ASP A 442 6.81 -6.20 -10.88
N VAL A 443 6.98 -5.73 -12.11
CA VAL A 443 5.97 -5.88 -13.16
C VAL A 443 5.52 -7.33 -13.19
N THR A 444 6.43 -8.29 -12.97
CA THR A 444 6.10 -9.71 -12.87
C THR A 444 5.24 -10.09 -11.65
N THR A 445 5.28 -9.35 -10.55
CA THR A 445 4.41 -9.52 -9.39
C THR A 445 3.01 -8.97 -9.65
N VAL A 446 2.88 -7.82 -10.33
CA VAL A 446 1.56 -7.33 -10.79
C VAL A 446 0.99 -8.30 -11.82
N LEU A 447 1.73 -8.58 -12.88
CA LEU A 447 1.31 -9.43 -14.00
C LEU A 447 1.05 -10.89 -13.57
N GLY A 448 1.89 -11.43 -12.69
CA GLY A 448 1.75 -12.78 -12.17
C GLY A 448 0.55 -12.96 -11.24
N ARG A 449 0.14 -11.90 -10.51
CA ARG A 449 -1.09 -11.91 -9.70
C ARG A 449 -2.35 -11.68 -10.52
N THR A 450 -2.28 -10.87 -11.57
CA THR A 450 -3.44 -10.60 -12.43
C THR A 450 -3.78 -11.74 -13.38
N ARG A 451 -2.96 -12.82 -13.45
CA ARG A 451 -2.97 -13.80 -14.54
C ARG A 451 -3.19 -13.04 -15.85
N TRP A 452 -2.24 -12.19 -16.18
CA TRP A 452 -2.27 -11.57 -17.49
C TRP A 452 -2.19 -12.70 -18.51
N ASP A 453 -3.32 -13.02 -19.14
CA ASP A 453 -3.30 -13.69 -20.43
C ASP A 453 -2.66 -12.65 -21.36
N ALA A 454 -1.33 -12.70 -21.45
CA ALA A 454 -0.59 -11.87 -22.37
C ALA A 454 -1.30 -11.97 -23.72
N PRO A 455 -1.63 -10.85 -24.39
CA PRO A 455 -2.25 -10.92 -25.69
C PRO A 455 -1.40 -11.86 -26.53
N SER A 456 -2.03 -12.89 -27.06
CA SER A 456 -1.38 -13.92 -27.85
C SER A 456 -0.59 -13.25 -28.96
N VAL A 457 0.47 -13.89 -29.46
CA VAL A 457 1.22 -13.38 -30.63
C VAL A 457 0.27 -13.02 -31.77
N SER A 458 -0.79 -13.81 -31.95
CA SER A 458 -1.86 -13.55 -32.90
C SER A 458 -2.66 -12.27 -32.62
N GLU A 459 -2.94 -11.93 -31.36
CA GLU A 459 -3.65 -10.68 -30.99
C GLU A 459 -2.74 -9.45 -31.12
N LEU A 460 -1.47 -9.58 -30.74
CA LEU A 460 -0.47 -8.52 -30.94
C LEU A 460 -0.20 -8.28 -32.43
N ALA A 461 -0.14 -9.34 -33.23
CA ALA A 461 0.02 -9.24 -34.68
C ALA A 461 -1.24 -8.72 -35.37
N ALA A 462 -2.44 -9.17 -34.96
CA ALA A 462 -3.71 -8.73 -35.54
C ALA A 462 -4.01 -7.25 -35.31
N THR A 463 -3.45 -6.66 -34.25
CA THR A 463 -3.57 -5.23 -33.96
C THR A 463 -2.51 -4.38 -34.68
N GLY A 464 -1.54 -4.99 -35.36
CA GLY A 464 -0.37 -4.31 -35.92
C GLY A 464 0.54 -3.69 -34.84
N ALA A 465 0.30 -4.01 -33.56
CA ALA A 465 1.02 -3.44 -32.43
C ALA A 465 2.48 -3.88 -32.36
N VAL A 466 2.82 -5.01 -33.00
CA VAL A 466 4.20 -5.50 -33.15
C VAL A 466 5.01 -4.61 -34.08
N ASP A 467 4.37 -3.98 -35.07
CA ASP A 467 5.03 -3.22 -36.14
C ASP A 467 4.94 -1.69 -35.93
N GLN A 468 4.11 -1.22 -35.01
CA GLN A 468 4.05 0.20 -34.66
C GLN A 468 5.14 0.55 -33.65
N PRO A 469 6.02 1.54 -33.94
CA PRO A 469 6.98 2.02 -32.96
C PRO A 469 6.21 2.66 -31.80
N LEU A 470 6.14 1.96 -30.66
CA LEU A 470 5.68 2.53 -29.40
C LEU A 470 6.53 3.76 -29.12
N SER A 471 5.91 4.94 -29.08
CA SER A 471 6.66 6.21 -29.02
C SER A 471 7.65 6.17 -27.86
N SER A 472 8.88 6.64 -28.10
CA SER A 472 9.98 6.68 -27.12
C SER A 472 9.74 7.65 -25.95
N ALA A 473 8.56 8.29 -25.89
CA ALA A 473 8.22 9.23 -24.84
C ALA A 473 8.20 8.55 -23.45
N PRO A 474 8.73 9.19 -22.39
CA PRO A 474 8.83 8.63 -21.04
C PRO A 474 7.51 8.09 -20.47
N ARG A 475 6.37 8.61 -20.93
CA ARG A 475 5.02 8.18 -20.52
C ARG A 475 4.68 6.74 -20.90
N HIS A 476 5.38 6.14 -21.88
CA HIS A 476 5.07 4.81 -22.41
C HIS A 476 6.11 3.73 -22.08
N ARG A 477 7.20 4.04 -21.36
CA ARG A 477 8.23 3.03 -20.99
C ARG A 477 7.64 1.80 -20.29
N PHE A 478 6.61 2.01 -19.48
CA PHE A 478 5.95 0.95 -18.75
C PHE A 478 5.12 0.03 -19.66
N ALA A 479 4.31 0.60 -20.54
CA ALA A 479 3.59 -0.14 -21.58
C ALA A 479 4.55 -0.92 -22.48
N ARG A 480 5.68 -0.29 -22.84
CA ARG A 480 6.75 -0.93 -23.61
C ARG A 480 7.33 -2.13 -22.87
N ARG A 481 7.63 -2.04 -21.58
CA ARG A 481 8.16 -3.18 -20.80
C ARG A 481 7.13 -4.28 -20.59
N ALA A 482 5.87 -3.94 -20.32
CA ALA A 482 4.80 -4.92 -20.24
C ALA A 482 4.63 -5.65 -21.58
N HIS A 483 4.63 -4.91 -22.69
CA HIS A 483 4.60 -5.46 -24.05
C HIS A 483 5.82 -6.35 -24.34
N LEU A 484 7.03 -5.92 -24.00
CA LEU A 484 8.25 -6.72 -24.16
C LEU A 484 8.21 -8.00 -23.33
N HIS A 485 7.68 -7.95 -22.11
CA HIS A 485 7.50 -9.15 -21.30
C HIS A 485 6.50 -10.12 -21.94
N ALA A 486 5.33 -9.62 -22.38
CA ALA A 486 4.34 -10.42 -23.11
C ALA A 486 4.93 -11.02 -24.39
N TYR A 487 5.67 -10.21 -25.15
CA TYR A 487 6.38 -10.63 -26.37
C TYR A 487 7.43 -11.71 -26.08
N GLY A 488 8.16 -11.60 -24.98
CA GLY A 488 9.15 -12.60 -24.56
C GLY A 488 8.52 -13.93 -24.16
N GLU A 489 7.42 -13.92 -23.42
CA GLU A 489 6.68 -15.16 -23.11
C GLU A 489 6.13 -15.81 -24.39
N ALA A 490 5.65 -15.00 -25.31
CA ALA A 490 5.24 -15.43 -26.65
C ALA A 490 6.39 -16.07 -27.45
N LEU A 491 7.57 -15.44 -27.46
CA LEU A 491 8.76 -15.99 -28.11
C LEU A 491 9.17 -17.31 -27.46
N ALA A 492 9.11 -17.42 -26.12
CA ALA A 492 9.41 -18.67 -25.41
C ALA A 492 8.52 -19.82 -25.87
N GLN A 493 7.23 -19.57 -26.12
CA GLN A 493 6.30 -20.60 -26.64
C GLN A 493 6.70 -21.11 -28.02
N ARG A 494 7.44 -20.32 -28.81
CA ARG A 494 7.97 -20.73 -30.13
C ARG A 494 9.26 -21.54 -30.02
N VAL A 495 10.01 -21.38 -28.93
CA VAL A 495 11.21 -22.17 -28.64
C VAL A 495 10.78 -23.53 -28.11
N THR A 496 10.38 -24.41 -29.03
CA THR A 496 10.01 -25.82 -28.75
C THR A 496 11.23 -26.73 -28.94
N PRO A 497 11.21 -28.00 -28.48
CA PRO A 497 12.33 -28.92 -28.69
C PRO A 497 12.72 -29.17 -30.16
N ASN A 498 11.84 -28.83 -31.11
CA ASN A 498 12.05 -29.00 -32.56
C ASN A 498 12.31 -27.65 -33.28
N VAL A 499 12.59 -26.57 -32.54
CA VAL A 499 12.86 -25.26 -33.13
C VAL A 499 14.12 -25.29 -34.00
N THR A 500 14.07 -24.64 -35.15
CA THR A 500 15.20 -24.59 -36.09
C THR A 500 16.25 -23.57 -35.66
N ALA A 501 17.51 -23.75 -36.08
CA ALA A 501 18.59 -22.79 -35.83
C ALA A 501 18.26 -21.38 -36.38
N GLY A 502 17.55 -21.30 -37.50
CA GLY A 502 17.10 -20.03 -38.08
C GLY A 502 16.06 -19.31 -37.22
N GLU A 503 15.12 -20.04 -36.62
CA GLU A 503 14.14 -19.47 -35.70
C GLU A 503 14.78 -18.97 -34.40
N LEU A 504 15.74 -19.73 -33.85
CA LEU A 504 16.52 -19.32 -32.68
C LEU A 504 17.34 -18.05 -32.96
N GLN A 505 18.00 -17.96 -34.12
CA GLN A 505 18.67 -16.73 -34.52
C GLN A 505 17.68 -15.58 -34.72
N GLY A 506 16.48 -15.83 -35.22
CA GLY A 506 15.42 -14.83 -35.31
C GLY A 506 15.03 -14.28 -33.94
N VAL A 507 14.92 -15.14 -32.92
CA VAL A 507 14.68 -14.73 -31.52
C VAL A 507 15.83 -13.86 -31.02
N LEU A 508 17.09 -14.28 -31.20
CA LEU A 508 18.26 -13.54 -30.72
C LEU A 508 18.38 -12.16 -31.39
N ARG A 509 18.21 -12.09 -32.71
CA ARG A 509 18.23 -10.82 -33.45
C ARG A 509 17.10 -9.88 -33.02
N ALA A 510 15.93 -10.41 -32.69
CA ALA A 510 14.82 -9.61 -32.18
C ALA A 510 15.16 -8.97 -30.82
N ILE A 511 15.95 -9.65 -29.99
CA ILE A 511 16.41 -9.13 -28.71
C ILE A 511 17.54 -8.10 -28.90
N GLU A 512 18.52 -8.40 -29.75
CA GLU A 512 19.67 -7.52 -30.04
C GLU A 512 19.27 -6.22 -30.76
N ALA A 513 18.13 -6.21 -31.45
CA ALA A 513 17.57 -5.00 -32.05
C ALA A 513 17.01 -4.00 -31.03
N LEU A 514 16.84 -4.40 -29.76
CA LEU A 514 16.33 -3.55 -28.70
C LEU A 514 17.45 -2.82 -27.96
N PRO A 515 17.17 -1.66 -27.35
CA PRO A 515 18.04 -1.08 -26.33
C PRO A 515 18.36 -2.10 -25.23
N GLU A 516 19.57 -2.04 -24.66
CA GLU A 516 20.08 -3.02 -23.70
C GLU A 516 19.13 -3.29 -22.52
N ASP A 517 18.52 -2.24 -21.96
CA ASP A 517 17.59 -2.32 -20.84
C ASP A 517 16.26 -3.01 -21.20
N GLU A 518 15.89 -2.97 -22.47
CA GLU A 518 14.69 -3.62 -23.02
C GLU A 518 14.96 -5.05 -23.46
N GLY A 519 16.12 -5.29 -24.06
CA GLY A 519 16.58 -6.64 -24.39
C GLY A 519 16.65 -7.51 -23.13
N LEU A 520 17.09 -6.96 -22.01
CA LEU A 520 17.11 -7.66 -20.72
C LEU A 520 15.71 -8.09 -20.23
N VAL A 521 14.70 -7.22 -20.39
CA VAL A 521 13.30 -7.57 -20.06
C VAL A 521 12.83 -8.74 -20.92
N LEU A 522 13.21 -8.73 -22.20
CA LEU A 522 12.84 -9.76 -23.15
C LEU A 522 13.54 -11.10 -22.84
N TYR A 523 14.83 -11.08 -22.48
CA TYR A 523 15.55 -12.26 -22.00
C TYR A 523 14.91 -12.86 -20.75
N GLU A 524 14.60 -12.04 -19.74
CA GLU A 524 13.96 -12.48 -18.50
C GLU A 524 12.61 -13.16 -18.78
N ALA A 525 11.79 -12.58 -19.64
CA ALA A 525 10.49 -13.13 -20.04
C ALA A 525 10.62 -14.43 -20.85
N ILE A 526 11.55 -14.51 -21.82
CA ILE A 526 11.78 -15.72 -22.62
C ILE A 526 12.22 -16.87 -21.71
N VAL A 527 13.23 -16.62 -20.88
CA VAL A 527 13.76 -17.63 -19.98
C VAL A 527 12.71 -18.08 -18.97
N ARG A 528 11.76 -17.21 -18.58
CA ARG A 528 10.62 -17.53 -17.71
C ARG A 528 9.57 -18.42 -18.40
N GLY A 529 9.36 -18.26 -19.69
CA GLY A 529 8.44 -19.11 -20.46
C GLY A 529 8.99 -20.51 -20.77
N LEU A 530 10.32 -20.67 -20.80
CA LEU A 530 10.97 -21.96 -21.04
C LEU A 530 10.94 -22.85 -19.78
N ALA A 531 10.73 -24.16 -19.90
CA ALA A 531 10.83 -25.06 -18.74
C ALA A 531 12.30 -25.10 -18.24
N PRO A 532 12.59 -24.81 -16.97
CA PRO A 532 13.96 -24.75 -16.47
C PRO A 532 14.53 -26.16 -16.23
N VAL A 533 15.75 -26.39 -16.72
CA VAL A 533 16.71 -27.33 -16.11
C VAL A 533 18.04 -26.59 -16.07
N ILE A 534 18.34 -25.90 -14.97
CA ILE A 534 19.75 -25.59 -14.66
C ILE A 534 20.32 -26.95 -14.24
N PRO A 535 21.22 -27.57 -15.02
CA PRO A 535 21.74 -28.88 -14.66
C PRO A 535 22.48 -28.78 -13.32
N ALA A 536 22.23 -29.77 -12.46
CA ALA A 536 23.05 -30.03 -11.30
C ALA A 536 23.95 -31.21 -11.68
N PRO A 537 25.22 -30.98 -12.00
CA PRO A 537 26.02 -29.79 -11.73
C PRO A 537 26.05 -28.70 -12.84
N PRO A 538 26.39 -27.43 -12.52
CA PRO A 538 26.29 -26.26 -13.42
C PRO A 538 27.20 -26.30 -14.66
N TRP A 539 28.10 -27.27 -14.79
CA TRP A 539 29.01 -27.43 -15.93
C TRP A 539 28.44 -28.29 -17.06
N GLU A 540 27.32 -29.00 -16.87
CA GLU A 540 26.69 -29.71 -17.98
C GLU A 540 26.01 -28.71 -18.93
N PRO A 541 26.04 -28.95 -20.25
CA PRO A 541 25.28 -28.13 -21.19
C PRO A 541 23.80 -28.22 -20.83
N PRO A 542 23.07 -27.09 -20.78
CA PRO A 542 21.63 -27.14 -20.59
C PRO A 542 21.02 -27.97 -21.73
N SER A 543 20.00 -28.78 -21.40
CA SER A 543 19.29 -29.59 -22.38
C SER A 543 17.96 -28.94 -22.78
N GLY A 544 17.32 -29.50 -23.81
CA GLY A 544 16.01 -29.04 -24.27
C GLY A 544 16.02 -27.63 -24.87
N PRO A 545 14.87 -26.93 -24.84
CA PRO A 545 14.69 -25.63 -25.50
C PRO A 545 15.67 -24.54 -25.05
N PHE A 546 15.99 -24.49 -23.74
CA PHE A 546 16.97 -23.53 -23.23
C PHE A 546 18.39 -23.86 -23.72
N GLY A 547 18.75 -25.15 -23.74
CA GLY A 547 20.01 -25.65 -24.30
C GLY A 547 20.24 -25.25 -25.76
N GLN A 548 19.18 -25.37 -26.57
CA GLN A 548 19.19 -24.98 -27.97
C GLN A 548 19.38 -23.47 -28.14
N LEU A 549 18.67 -22.65 -27.35
CA LEU A 549 18.81 -21.20 -27.37
C LEU A 549 20.20 -20.72 -26.94
N VAL A 550 20.75 -21.31 -25.88
CA VAL A 550 22.12 -21.06 -25.40
C VAL A 550 23.15 -21.44 -26.46
N SER A 551 22.97 -22.59 -27.13
CA SER A 551 23.85 -23.04 -28.21
C SER A 551 23.81 -22.10 -29.42
N ALA A 552 22.65 -21.55 -29.74
CA ALA A 552 22.51 -20.55 -30.80
C ALA A 552 23.19 -19.22 -30.45
N ALA A 553 23.20 -18.84 -29.16
CA ALA A 553 23.85 -17.62 -28.67
C ALA A 553 25.38 -17.72 -28.54
N LEU A 554 25.97 -18.92 -28.66
CA LEU A 554 27.42 -19.14 -28.68
C LEU A 554 28.09 -18.77 -30.02
N ALA A 555 27.32 -18.30 -31.01
CA ALA A 555 27.91 -17.81 -32.25
C ALA A 555 28.88 -16.64 -31.97
N PRO A 556 29.99 -16.50 -32.73
CA PRO A 556 31.04 -15.50 -32.47
C PRO A 556 30.54 -14.06 -32.37
N ASP A 557 29.37 -13.80 -32.94
CA ASP A 557 28.80 -12.46 -33.13
C ASP A 557 27.79 -12.09 -32.02
N THR A 558 27.41 -13.04 -31.16
CA THR A 558 26.29 -12.91 -30.19
C THR A 558 26.72 -13.10 -28.72
N GLY A 559 28.00 -12.86 -28.41
CA GLY A 559 28.58 -13.16 -27.10
C GLY A 559 27.90 -12.49 -25.90
N ASP A 560 27.26 -11.34 -26.08
CA ASP A 560 26.51 -10.67 -25.00
C ASP A 560 25.15 -11.34 -24.72
N ALA A 561 24.45 -11.78 -25.78
CA ALA A 561 23.20 -12.53 -25.66
C ALA A 561 23.38 -13.82 -24.84
N TYR A 562 24.51 -14.50 -25.05
CA TYR A 562 24.89 -15.68 -24.28
C TYR A 562 24.97 -15.39 -22.78
N ARG A 563 25.66 -14.30 -22.39
CA ARG A 563 25.77 -13.90 -20.98
C ARG A 563 24.42 -13.53 -20.39
N GLN A 564 23.60 -12.77 -21.09
CA GLN A 564 22.29 -12.32 -20.60
C GLN A 564 21.31 -13.49 -20.41
N LEU A 565 21.31 -14.47 -21.33
CA LEU A 565 20.51 -15.70 -21.18
C LEU A 565 20.88 -16.49 -19.93
N TRP A 566 22.18 -16.66 -19.67
CA TRP A 566 22.65 -17.32 -18.46
C TRP A 566 22.32 -16.52 -17.20
N ARG A 567 22.51 -15.20 -17.19
CA ARG A 567 22.12 -14.32 -16.07
C ARG A 567 20.62 -14.47 -15.74
N ALA A 568 19.76 -14.44 -16.75
CA ALA A 568 18.32 -14.63 -16.60
C ALA A 568 17.95 -16.04 -16.08
N ALA A 569 18.61 -17.09 -16.59
CA ALA A 569 18.34 -18.47 -16.20
C ALA A 569 18.77 -18.77 -14.76
N LEU A 570 19.98 -18.36 -14.39
CA LEU A 570 20.50 -18.51 -13.04
C LEU A 570 19.66 -17.70 -12.04
N ASN A 571 19.20 -16.49 -12.40
CA ASN A 571 18.28 -15.70 -11.58
C ASN A 571 16.92 -16.38 -11.32
N ARG A 572 16.51 -17.30 -12.19
CA ARG A 572 15.25 -18.05 -12.05
C ARG A 572 15.43 -19.27 -11.15
N GLY A 573 16.55 -19.99 -11.23
CA GLY A 573 16.86 -21.13 -10.37
C GLY A 573 17.50 -20.72 -9.05
N ARG A 574 16.79 -19.91 -8.24
CA ARG A 574 17.33 -19.29 -7.02
C ARG A 574 17.69 -20.28 -5.92
N ASP A 575 16.99 -21.41 -5.80
CA ASP A 575 17.11 -22.27 -4.62
C ASP A 575 18.52 -22.89 -4.45
N PRO A 576 19.15 -23.48 -5.50
CA PRO A 576 20.53 -23.99 -5.38
C PRO A 576 21.57 -22.88 -5.14
N PHE A 577 21.32 -21.67 -5.66
CA PHE A 577 22.19 -20.51 -5.45
C PHE A 577 22.06 -19.94 -4.05
N TRP A 578 20.88 -20.04 -3.45
CA TRP A 578 20.63 -19.63 -2.08
C TRP A 578 21.44 -20.49 -1.09
N ASP A 579 21.43 -21.81 -1.27
CA ASP A 579 22.23 -22.72 -0.44
C ASP A 579 23.74 -22.44 -0.58
N LEU A 580 24.18 -22.13 -1.80
CA LEU A 580 25.57 -21.75 -2.04
C LEU A 580 25.91 -20.41 -1.38
N HIS A 581 25.05 -19.41 -1.53
CA HIS A 581 25.20 -18.11 -0.87
C HIS A 581 25.31 -18.28 0.66
N LEU A 582 24.41 -19.05 1.28
CA LEU A 582 24.44 -19.34 2.72
C LEU A 582 25.74 -20.03 3.15
N ARG A 583 26.31 -20.90 2.32
CA ARG A 583 27.61 -21.52 2.60
C ARG A 583 28.73 -20.50 2.57
N LEU A 584 28.74 -19.60 1.59
CA LEU A 584 29.77 -18.58 1.42
C LEU A 584 29.72 -17.54 2.55
N THR A 585 28.53 -17.14 3.01
CA THR A 585 28.36 -16.26 4.18
C THR A 585 28.89 -16.89 5.47
N GLN A 586 28.80 -18.22 5.58
CA GLN A 586 29.43 -19.00 6.67
C GLN A 586 30.97 -19.09 6.56
N GLY A 587 31.60 -18.40 5.60
CA GLY A 587 33.04 -18.42 5.37
C GLY A 587 33.55 -19.71 4.71
N LYS A 588 32.65 -20.57 4.20
CA LYS A 588 33.06 -21.76 3.45
C LYS A 588 33.57 -21.34 2.06
N PRO A 589 34.61 -21.99 1.53
CA PRO A 589 35.10 -21.67 0.19
C PRO A 589 34.07 -22.05 -0.88
N LEU A 590 34.15 -21.37 -2.03
CA LEU A 590 33.41 -21.76 -3.22
C LEU A 590 33.78 -23.21 -3.60
N PRO A 591 32.82 -24.13 -3.80
CA PRO A 591 33.18 -25.51 -4.07
C PRO A 591 33.98 -25.61 -5.37
N ALA A 592 35.10 -26.34 -5.35
CA ALA A 592 36.05 -26.41 -6.47
C ALA A 592 35.40 -26.77 -7.82
N ALA A 593 34.31 -27.52 -7.78
CA ALA A 593 33.56 -27.90 -8.97
C ALA A 593 32.89 -26.71 -9.70
N TRP A 594 32.67 -25.58 -9.01
CA TRP A 594 32.18 -24.32 -9.59
C TRP A 594 33.31 -23.46 -10.18
N LEU A 595 34.56 -23.80 -9.89
CA LEU A 595 35.77 -23.17 -10.43
C LEU A 595 36.51 -24.12 -11.38
N ASP A 596 35.81 -25.15 -11.87
CA ASP A 596 36.38 -26.11 -12.79
C ASP A 596 36.79 -25.38 -14.08
N SER A 597 38.04 -25.54 -14.51
CA SER A 597 38.58 -24.89 -15.71
C SER A 597 37.84 -25.27 -17.00
N ARG A 598 36.99 -26.31 -16.97
CA ARG A 598 36.11 -26.69 -18.08
C ARG A 598 34.88 -25.78 -18.19
N ILE A 599 34.58 -25.00 -17.16
CA ILE A 599 33.52 -23.98 -17.20
C ILE A 599 34.03 -22.84 -18.08
N GLU A 600 33.29 -22.58 -19.16
CA GLU A 600 33.53 -21.42 -20.03
C GLU A 600 33.53 -20.14 -19.21
N ASP A 601 34.50 -19.25 -19.44
CA ASP A 601 34.69 -18.03 -18.66
C ASP A 601 33.41 -17.16 -18.62
N ALA A 602 32.68 -17.08 -19.73
CA ALA A 602 31.38 -16.38 -19.80
C ALA A 602 30.28 -16.99 -18.90
N ARG A 603 30.29 -18.31 -18.66
CA ARG A 603 29.38 -18.95 -17.69
C ARG A 603 29.79 -18.62 -16.26
N LEU A 604 31.09 -18.57 -16.00
CA LEU A 604 31.63 -18.19 -14.70
C LEU A 604 31.33 -16.71 -14.40
N GLU A 605 31.41 -15.83 -15.39
CA GLU A 605 30.96 -14.43 -15.29
C GLU A 605 29.47 -14.35 -14.95
N ALA A 606 28.59 -15.05 -15.70
CA ALA A 606 27.16 -15.07 -15.41
C ALA A 606 26.85 -15.61 -14.01
N PHE A 607 27.59 -16.63 -13.57
CA PHE A 607 27.52 -17.18 -12.21
C PHE A 607 27.89 -16.13 -11.15
N CYS A 608 29.04 -15.46 -11.30
CA CYS A 608 29.49 -14.43 -10.36
C CYS A 608 28.54 -13.23 -10.32
N TRP A 609 28.00 -12.84 -11.48
CA TRP A 609 26.97 -11.82 -11.59
C TRP A 609 25.71 -12.23 -10.80
N THR A 610 25.19 -13.45 -11.02
CA THR A 610 24.00 -13.94 -10.30
C THR A 610 24.25 -14.07 -8.81
N LEU A 611 25.45 -14.48 -8.40
CA LEU A 611 25.81 -14.53 -6.99
C LEU A 611 25.78 -13.14 -6.36
N GLY A 612 26.30 -12.11 -7.05
CA GLY A 612 26.17 -10.71 -6.64
C GLY A 612 24.72 -10.24 -6.55
N ALA A 613 23.92 -10.59 -7.57
CA ALA A 613 22.50 -10.28 -7.57
C ALA A 613 21.75 -10.95 -6.42
N MET A 614 22.07 -12.22 -6.12
CA MET A 614 21.52 -12.99 -5.01
C MET A 614 21.96 -12.45 -3.66
N THR A 615 23.20 -11.96 -3.53
CA THR A 615 23.62 -11.22 -2.35
C THR A 615 22.77 -9.96 -2.17
N GLY A 616 22.51 -9.20 -3.24
CA GLY A 616 21.55 -8.09 -3.19
C GLY A 616 20.12 -8.50 -2.82
N VAL A 617 19.69 -9.73 -3.14
CA VAL A 617 18.42 -10.31 -2.69
C VAL A 617 18.48 -10.79 -1.24
N ALA A 618 19.60 -11.35 -0.78
CA ALA A 618 19.78 -11.82 0.59
C ALA A 618 19.73 -10.66 1.60
N PHE A 619 20.28 -9.51 1.18
CA PHE A 619 20.10 -8.21 1.85
C PHE A 619 18.63 -7.82 2.05
N ARG A 620 17.66 -8.54 1.44
CA ARG A 620 16.22 -8.26 1.57
C ARG A 620 15.61 -8.91 2.78
N GLN A 621 16.10 -10.08 3.08
CA GLN A 621 15.45 -10.96 4.02
C GLN A 621 16.00 -10.74 5.43
N ALA A 622 17.25 -10.31 5.56
CA ALA A 622 17.89 -10.13 6.87
C ALA A 622 17.45 -8.86 7.62
N GLN A 623 17.02 -7.80 6.94
CA GLN A 623 16.58 -6.53 7.56
C GLN A 623 17.64 -5.88 8.49
N ASP A 624 18.90 -6.26 8.35
CA ASP A 624 20.03 -5.75 9.14
C ASP A 624 21.16 -5.33 8.19
N PRO A 625 21.30 -4.02 7.90
CA PRO A 625 22.25 -3.52 6.92
C PRO A 625 23.72 -3.80 7.28
N HIS A 626 24.07 -3.85 8.57
CA HIS A 626 25.45 -4.04 9.01
C HIS A 626 25.87 -5.51 8.94
N PHE A 627 24.97 -6.40 9.36
CA PHE A 627 25.14 -7.84 9.16
C PHE A 627 25.26 -8.14 7.66
N GLU A 628 24.35 -7.58 6.86
CA GLU A 628 24.31 -7.80 5.42
C GLU A 628 25.60 -7.33 4.71
N MET A 629 26.13 -6.15 5.04
CA MET A 629 27.40 -5.63 4.49
C MET A 629 28.58 -6.58 4.71
N THR A 630 28.70 -7.09 5.94
CA THR A 630 29.78 -8.01 6.32
C THR A 630 29.68 -9.32 5.55
N GLU A 631 28.47 -9.84 5.38
CA GLU A 631 28.22 -11.07 4.63
C GLU A 631 28.46 -10.89 3.12
N SER A 632 28.10 -9.74 2.55
CA SER A 632 28.44 -9.37 1.16
C SER A 632 29.93 -9.47 0.88
N LEU A 633 30.74 -8.90 1.77
CA LEU A 633 32.19 -8.89 1.62
C LEU A 633 32.77 -10.31 1.72
N ARG A 634 32.19 -11.19 2.55
CA ARG A 634 32.61 -12.60 2.61
C ARG A 634 32.33 -13.33 1.30
N VAL A 635 31.14 -13.13 0.71
CA VAL A 635 30.79 -13.71 -0.59
C VAL A 635 31.72 -13.18 -1.67
N ARG A 636 31.93 -11.85 -1.74
CA ARG A 636 32.88 -11.20 -2.65
C ARG A 636 34.28 -11.79 -2.54
N ASN A 637 34.80 -11.96 -1.33
CA ASN A 637 36.16 -12.44 -1.10
C ASN A 637 36.35 -13.93 -1.48
N ALA A 638 35.26 -14.71 -1.51
CA ALA A 638 35.29 -16.10 -2.00
C ALA A 638 35.30 -16.22 -3.53
N ILE A 639 35.08 -15.12 -4.27
CA ILE A 639 35.10 -15.07 -5.72
C ILE A 639 36.53 -14.78 -6.22
N PRO A 640 36.98 -15.44 -7.31
CA PRO A 640 38.27 -15.14 -7.92
C PRO A 640 38.38 -13.65 -8.27
N GLU A 641 39.54 -13.06 -7.99
CA GLU A 641 39.78 -11.61 -8.11
C GLU A 641 39.34 -11.04 -9.47
N ARG A 642 39.67 -11.74 -10.56
CA ARG A 642 39.31 -11.36 -11.93
C ARG A 642 37.80 -11.27 -12.22
N HIS A 643 36.95 -11.86 -11.38
CA HIS A 643 35.48 -11.83 -11.54
C HIS A 643 34.75 -10.99 -10.49
N ARG A 644 35.48 -10.30 -9.59
CA ARG A 644 34.86 -9.45 -8.56
C ARG A 644 34.13 -8.25 -9.14
N VAL A 645 34.62 -7.69 -10.25
CA VAL A 645 33.94 -6.61 -10.99
C VAL A 645 32.57 -7.07 -11.49
N VAL A 646 32.47 -8.29 -12.01
CA VAL A 646 31.20 -8.88 -12.49
C VAL A 646 30.24 -9.17 -11.34
N PHE A 647 30.77 -9.60 -10.18
CA PHE A 647 29.98 -9.69 -8.96
C PHE A 647 29.46 -8.32 -8.50
N ALA A 648 30.31 -7.29 -8.52
CA ALA A 648 29.94 -5.92 -8.15
C ALA A 648 28.88 -5.34 -9.10
N GLU A 649 28.93 -5.66 -10.39
CA GLU A 649 27.87 -5.35 -11.36
C GLU A 649 26.53 -5.99 -10.96
N GLY A 650 26.51 -7.29 -10.66
CA GLY A 650 25.28 -7.98 -10.26
C GLY A 650 24.73 -7.51 -8.92
N LEU A 651 25.61 -7.23 -7.96
CA LEU A 651 25.26 -6.64 -6.67
C LEU A 651 24.68 -5.23 -6.89
N GLY A 652 25.36 -4.39 -7.66
CA GLY A 652 24.93 -3.04 -8.02
C GLY A 652 23.57 -3.05 -8.69
N GLN A 653 23.37 -3.86 -9.73
CA GLN A 653 22.09 -3.94 -10.43
C GLN A 653 20.96 -4.44 -9.53
N SER A 654 21.18 -5.47 -8.72
CA SER A 654 20.17 -6.00 -7.80
C SER A 654 19.80 -4.99 -6.72
N LEU A 655 20.80 -4.32 -6.13
CA LEU A 655 20.60 -3.29 -5.12
C LEU A 655 19.99 -2.03 -5.70
N GLY A 656 20.37 -1.62 -6.91
CA GLY A 656 19.79 -0.49 -7.63
C GLY A 656 18.33 -0.73 -7.96
N ARG A 657 18.02 -1.91 -8.54
CA ARG A 657 16.62 -2.34 -8.76
C ARG A 657 15.85 -2.24 -7.46
N ARG A 658 16.46 -2.70 -6.36
CA ARG A 658 15.79 -2.86 -5.08
C ARG A 658 15.65 -1.58 -4.25
N TRP A 659 16.65 -0.74 -4.19
CA TRP A 659 16.69 0.42 -3.30
C TRP A 659 16.48 1.74 -4.04
N GLY A 660 16.20 1.67 -5.35
CA GLY A 660 16.17 2.85 -6.19
C GLY A 660 17.43 3.68 -6.00
N TYR A 661 17.30 5.01 -5.99
CA TYR A 661 18.42 5.94 -5.83
C TYR A 661 18.88 6.12 -4.39
N SER A 662 19.06 5.04 -3.61
CA SER A 662 19.40 5.17 -2.20
C SER A 662 20.80 5.69 -1.91
N HIS A 663 21.00 7.02 -1.90
CA HIS A 663 22.32 7.65 -1.76
C HIS A 663 23.12 7.17 -0.56
N ARG A 664 22.54 7.15 0.65
CA ARG A 664 23.29 6.71 1.84
C ARG A 664 23.72 5.24 1.75
N ARG A 665 22.84 4.34 1.32
CA ARG A 665 23.17 2.91 1.21
C ARG A 665 24.16 2.64 0.08
N TYR A 666 23.99 3.37 -1.01
CA TYR A 666 24.93 3.42 -2.12
C TYR A 666 26.32 3.85 -1.64
N ASP A 667 26.44 4.96 -0.93
CA ASP A 667 27.72 5.49 -0.41
C ASP A 667 28.36 4.54 0.61
N GLU A 668 27.56 3.96 1.53
CA GLU A 668 28.03 2.97 2.51
C GLU A 668 28.64 1.74 1.80
N LEU A 669 27.96 1.17 0.80
CA LEU A 669 28.47 0.02 0.04
C LEU A 669 29.67 0.37 -0.84
N LEU A 670 29.60 1.51 -1.52
CA LEU A 670 30.66 1.98 -2.40
C LEU A 670 31.97 2.11 -1.62
N GLY A 671 31.90 2.65 -0.38
CA GLY A 671 33.06 2.75 0.52
C GLY A 671 33.65 1.42 0.98
N HIS A 672 32.90 0.32 0.87
CA HIS A 672 33.38 -1.03 1.19
C HIS A 672 33.99 -1.79 0.01
N LEU A 673 33.71 -1.36 -1.23
CA LEU A 673 34.40 -1.86 -2.41
C LEU A 673 35.78 -1.19 -2.47
N GLY A 674 36.84 -1.95 -2.18
CA GLY A 674 38.20 -1.38 -2.10
C GLY A 674 38.86 -1.10 -3.45
N ASP A 675 38.32 -1.66 -4.53
CA ASP A 675 38.84 -1.50 -5.88
C ASP A 675 38.05 -0.41 -6.65
N PRO A 676 38.69 0.63 -7.20
CA PRO A 676 38.00 1.69 -7.96
C PRO A 676 37.19 1.18 -9.15
N GLN A 677 37.64 0.10 -9.81
CA GLN A 677 36.93 -0.47 -10.95
C GLN A 677 35.63 -1.17 -10.50
N GLU A 678 35.66 -1.92 -9.40
CA GLU A 678 34.46 -2.46 -8.77
C GLU A 678 33.48 -1.35 -8.35
N GLN A 679 33.97 -0.23 -7.81
CA GLN A 679 33.15 0.92 -7.43
C GLN A 679 32.43 1.52 -8.64
N GLU A 680 33.16 1.83 -9.72
CA GLU A 680 32.58 2.42 -10.92
C GLU A 680 31.50 1.52 -11.55
N VAL A 681 31.81 0.23 -11.71
CA VAL A 681 30.87 -0.74 -12.28
C VAL A 681 29.66 -0.95 -11.39
N PHE A 682 29.86 -1.05 -10.07
CA PHE A 682 28.75 -1.09 -9.11
C PHE A 682 27.85 0.13 -9.27
N SER A 683 28.41 1.33 -9.40
CA SER A 683 27.64 2.56 -9.51
C SER A 683 26.82 2.67 -10.78
N GLN A 684 27.42 2.30 -11.91
CA GLN A 684 26.72 2.26 -13.20
C GLN A 684 25.59 1.23 -13.16
N ALA A 685 25.88 0.02 -12.66
CA ALA A 685 24.90 -1.04 -12.53
C ALA A 685 23.78 -0.68 -11.54
N PHE A 686 24.11 -0.01 -10.44
CA PHE A 686 23.14 0.50 -9.47
C PHE A 686 22.21 1.54 -10.09
N ALA A 687 22.77 2.52 -10.81
CA ALA A 687 21.96 3.51 -11.53
C ALA A 687 21.07 2.86 -12.60
N GLN A 688 21.60 1.90 -13.36
CA GLN A 688 20.85 1.14 -14.37
C GLN A 688 19.73 0.31 -13.71
N GLY A 689 20.05 -0.38 -12.62
CA GLY A 689 19.08 -1.13 -11.83
C GLY A 689 17.96 -0.25 -11.30
N ALA A 690 18.28 0.91 -10.75
CA ALA A 690 17.31 1.88 -10.27
C ALA A 690 16.40 2.38 -11.41
N ARG A 691 16.98 2.79 -12.55
CA ARG A 691 16.20 3.15 -13.76
C ARG A 691 15.28 2.01 -14.21
N ALA A 692 15.76 0.78 -14.10
CA ALA A 692 15.03 -0.43 -14.46
C ALA A 692 13.95 -0.83 -13.44
N THR A 693 13.77 -0.15 -12.32
CA THR A 693 12.62 -0.39 -11.43
C THR A 693 11.67 0.79 -11.33
N PHE A 694 12.04 2.01 -11.67
CA PHE A 694 11.09 3.11 -11.53
C PHE A 694 9.94 3.10 -12.55
N LEU A 695 8.70 3.09 -12.03
CA LEU A 695 7.46 3.33 -12.78
C LEU A 695 7.31 4.78 -13.26
N PHE A 696 8.04 5.72 -12.62
CA PHE A 696 7.98 7.15 -12.90
C PHE A 696 9.39 7.68 -13.18
N PRO A 697 9.60 8.51 -14.21
CA PRO A 697 10.91 9.11 -14.46
C PRO A 697 11.32 9.93 -13.24
N VAL A 698 12.42 9.54 -12.59
CA VAL A 698 13.11 10.37 -11.61
C VAL A 698 14.05 11.26 -12.41
N ALA A 699 13.87 12.58 -12.32
CA ALA A 699 14.82 13.51 -12.91
C ALA A 699 16.16 13.36 -12.17
N LEU A 700 17.26 13.17 -12.92
CA LEU A 700 18.59 12.86 -12.38
C LEU A 700 19.52 14.08 -12.34
N ASP A 701 18.94 15.28 -12.46
CA ASP A 701 19.70 16.52 -12.57
C ASP A 701 20.01 17.13 -11.20
#